data_AF-A0AAV7W7C0-F1
#
_entry.id   AF-A0AAV7W7C0-F1
#
_cell.length_a   1.000
_cell.length_b   1.000
_cell.length_c   1.000
_cell.angle_alpha   90.00
_cell.angle_beta   90.00
_cell.angle_gamma   90.00
#
_symmetry.space_group_name_H-M   'P 1'
#
loop_
_entity.id
_entity.type
_entity.pdbx_description
1 polymer ?
#
loop_
_entity_poly.entity_id
_entity_poly.type
_entity_poly.pdbx_seq_one_letter_code
_entity_poly.pdbx_strand_id
1 'polypeptide(L)'
;VKTFGQKKNRMDSSDEDEDYDKRISRRQTVSNICYKEDEEMKTDSDDLLVVCGADVPQPDEDEFETIERVMESRIGRKGAVGATTTIYAVEADGDPNADYDEREPGETQYLIKWKGWSSIHNTWETEETLNQQNVKGMKKMENFKKKDQEIKRWLKSVSPEDVEYFNCQQELTDDLHKQYQIVERIIAHSNQKSAAGYPDYFCKWQGLPYSECSWEDGALISKKFQARIDEYFLRNQSKTIPSKECKVLKQRPKFVALKKQPPYIGGSESLELRDYQLDGLNWLAHSWCKGNSCILADEMGLGKTIQTISFLNYLFNEHQLYGPFLLVVPLSTLTSWQREIQIWAPQMNAVVYLGDISSRNVIRTHEWMHMPTRRLKFNIILTTYEILLKDKSFLGGLSWAFIGVDEAHRLKNDDSLLYKSLIEFKSNHRLLITGTPLQNSLKELWSLLHFIMPEKFCSWENFEEEHGKGREYGYASLHRELEPFLIRRVKKDVEKSLPAKVEQILRVEMSALQKQYYKWILTRNYKALSKGSKGSTSGFLNVMMELKKCCNHCYLIKPPEEHEVFNKQELLQHLIRSSGKLILLDKLLVRLRERGNRVLIFSQMVRMLDILAEYLKYRQFSFQRLDGSIKGELRKQALDHFNAEGSEDFCFLLSTRAGGLGINLASADTVVIFDSDWNPQNDLQAQARAHRIGQKKQVNIYRLVTKGSVEEEIIERAKKKMVLDHLVIQRMDTTGKTVLHTGATPSSSAPFNKEELAAILKFGAEELFKEPEGEEVEPQEMDIDEILKRAETRENEGGPSTVGDELLSQFKVANFSAMEENDIVDAEQNSDSKQWEDIIPQDQRERLEEEERQKELEEMYLLPRMRKCAKQNSFNGTEGRRSRNRRYSGSDSDSLSDHKRPKKRGRPRTIPRENIKGFSDAEIRRFIKSYKKFGCPLERLDAIARDSELVDKSETDLRRLGELVHSGCIKALKDSSSGQERAGGRRGKVKGPTFRISGVQVNAKLVISHEEELAPLHKSIPIDPDERKRYTMPCHTKAAHFEIDWSKEDDSNLLIGIYEYGYGSWEMIKMDPDLNLTQKILPDDPDKKPQAKQLQTRADYLIKLLNKDLIRKEAQRLSGSGNSKRRKMRI
;
A
#
# COMPACT_ATOMS: atom_id res chain seq x y z
N VAL A 1 -63.66 -27.40 -43.49
CA VAL A 1 -63.28 -28.15 -42.26
C VAL A 1 -61.77 -28.13 -42.16
N LYS A 2 -61.09 -27.47 -41.21
CA LYS A 2 -61.41 -26.34 -40.31
C LYS A 2 -60.12 -25.46 -40.32
N THR A 3 -60.05 -24.33 -41.06
CA THR A 3 -60.28 -22.93 -40.59
C THR A 3 -59.28 -22.45 -39.51
N PHE A 4 -58.49 -21.36 -39.64
CA PHE A 4 -58.22 -20.30 -40.65
C PHE A 4 -56.75 -19.81 -40.49
N GLY A 5 -56.07 -19.10 -41.42
CA GLY A 5 -56.33 -18.87 -42.85
C GLY A 5 -55.67 -17.61 -43.49
N GLN A 6 -54.83 -17.80 -44.53
CA GLN A 6 -54.47 -16.84 -45.63
C GLN A 6 -53.56 -15.62 -45.25
N LYS A 7 -52.68 -15.04 -46.08
CA LYS A 7 -52.26 -15.06 -47.53
C LYS A 7 -50.90 -14.28 -47.66
N LYS A 8 -50.07 -14.18 -48.73
CA LYS A 8 -49.97 -14.71 -50.14
C LYS A 8 -48.52 -14.46 -50.69
N ASN A 9 -47.99 -15.32 -51.58
CA ASN A 9 -47.00 -15.15 -52.70
C ASN A 9 -45.82 -14.12 -52.62
N ARG A 10 -44.53 -14.53 -52.76
CA ARG A 10 -43.72 -14.86 -53.99
C ARG A 10 -43.37 -13.63 -54.87
N MET A 11 -42.18 -13.43 -55.48
CA MET A 11 -40.87 -14.14 -55.68
C MET A 11 -39.87 -13.08 -56.28
N ASP A 12 -38.54 -13.23 -56.52
CA ASP A 12 -37.50 -14.30 -56.44
C ASP A 12 -36.06 -13.68 -56.44
N SER A 13 -34.98 -14.50 -56.29
CA SER A 13 -33.53 -14.34 -56.67
C SER A 13 -32.77 -12.97 -56.55
N SER A 14 -31.49 -12.87 -56.13
CA SER A 14 -30.50 -13.82 -55.57
C SER A 14 -29.26 -13.07 -54.97
N ASP A 15 -28.24 -13.84 -54.56
CA ASP A 15 -26.82 -13.51 -54.31
C ASP A 15 -26.39 -13.12 -52.87
N GLU A 16 -25.20 -13.61 -52.50
CA GLU A 16 -24.56 -13.61 -51.16
C GLU A 16 -23.10 -13.16 -51.29
N ASP A 17 -22.50 -12.60 -50.22
CA ASP A 17 -21.04 -12.41 -50.09
C ASP A 17 -20.63 -12.56 -48.60
N GLU A 18 -19.60 -13.38 -48.33
CA GLU A 18 -18.91 -13.48 -47.04
C GLU A 18 -17.51 -12.83 -47.14
N ASP A 19 -17.05 -12.15 -46.08
CA ASP A 19 -15.66 -11.64 -46.00
C ASP A 19 -14.94 -12.17 -44.75
N TYR A 20 -13.65 -12.51 -44.88
CA TYR A 20 -12.92 -13.44 -44.01
C TYR A 20 -11.62 -12.80 -43.46
N ASP A 21 -11.70 -12.15 -42.30
CA ASP A 21 -10.53 -11.45 -41.72
C ASP A 21 -9.46 -12.42 -41.15
N LYS A 22 -8.19 -12.07 -41.36
CA LYS A 22 -6.99 -12.80 -40.91
C LYS A 22 -6.03 -11.84 -40.22
N ARG A 23 -6.00 -11.84 -38.88
CA ARG A 23 -4.99 -11.11 -38.10
C ARG A 23 -4.29 -11.97 -37.05
N ILE A 24 -3.00 -11.67 -36.87
CA ILE A 24 -2.03 -12.54 -36.20
C ILE A 24 -1.92 -12.17 -34.71
N SER A 25 -1.95 -13.18 -33.85
CA SER A 25 -1.81 -12.99 -32.40
C SER A 25 -0.39 -12.57 -32.00
N ARG A 26 -0.26 -11.42 -31.33
CA ARG A 26 0.92 -11.07 -30.54
C ARG A 26 0.66 -11.37 -29.06
N ARG A 27 1.52 -12.19 -28.45
CA ARG A 27 1.57 -12.37 -26.99
C ARG A 27 2.48 -11.31 -26.37
N GLN A 28 1.93 -10.49 -25.48
CA GLN A 28 2.69 -9.81 -24.43
C GLN A 28 1.88 -9.88 -23.13
N THR A 29 2.35 -10.69 -22.19
CA THR A 29 1.76 -10.86 -20.86
C THR A 29 2.59 -10.11 -19.83
N VAL A 30 2.48 -8.78 -19.83
CA VAL A 30 2.92 -7.95 -18.69
C VAL A 30 1.72 -7.74 -17.79
N SER A 31 1.71 -8.37 -16.63
CA SER A 31 0.62 -8.27 -15.64
C SER A 31 0.71 -6.98 -14.83
N ASN A 32 0.62 -5.83 -15.51
CA ASN A 32 0.28 -4.58 -14.83
C ASN A 32 -1.12 -4.72 -14.25
N ILE A 33 -1.27 -4.50 -12.94
CA ILE A 33 -2.58 -4.45 -12.28
C ILE A 33 -3.24 -3.13 -12.68
N CYS A 34 -3.80 -3.12 -13.87
CA CYS A 34 -4.53 -2.00 -14.45
C CYS A 34 -5.99 -2.11 -14.00
N TYR A 35 -6.42 -1.22 -13.11
CA TYR A 35 -7.84 -1.03 -12.80
C TYR A 35 -8.55 -0.39 -14.02
N LYS A 36 -8.92 -1.22 -14.99
CA LYS A 36 -10.02 -0.92 -15.89
C LYS A 36 -11.33 -1.20 -15.14
N GLU A 37 -11.94 -0.13 -14.65
CA GLU A 37 -13.37 -0.10 -14.36
C GLU A 37 -14.09 -0.07 -15.74
N ASP A 38 -15.10 -0.92 -15.96
CA ASP A 38 -15.87 -0.93 -17.22
C ASP A 38 -16.74 0.33 -17.34
N GLU A 39 -16.80 0.93 -18.53
CA GLU A 39 -17.35 2.28 -18.73
C GLU A 39 -18.89 2.33 -18.76
N GLU A 40 -19.44 3.32 -18.04
CA GLU A 40 -20.74 3.99 -18.24
C GLU A 40 -21.97 3.17 -18.70
N MET A 41 -22.60 2.45 -17.77
CA MET A 41 -24.07 2.33 -17.80
C MET A 41 -24.71 3.60 -17.24
N LYS A 42 -25.21 4.46 -18.14
CA LYS A 42 -26.01 5.64 -17.77
C LYS A 42 -27.36 5.20 -17.18
N THR A 43 -27.62 5.58 -15.93
CA THR A 43 -28.96 5.54 -15.35
C THR A 43 -29.47 6.97 -15.23
N ASP A 44 -30.64 7.23 -15.82
CA ASP A 44 -31.34 8.51 -15.73
C ASP A 44 -31.98 8.67 -14.33
N SER A 45 -32.43 9.87 -14.00
CA SER A 45 -33.10 10.16 -12.73
C SER A 45 -34.54 9.62 -12.69
N ASP A 46 -35.09 9.63 -11.48
CA ASP A 46 -36.52 9.53 -11.17
C ASP A 46 -37.21 8.19 -11.50
N ASP A 47 -37.07 7.23 -10.58
CA ASP A 47 -38.29 6.71 -9.94
C ASP A 47 -38.06 6.25 -8.49
N LEU A 48 -38.75 6.89 -7.53
CA LEU A 48 -38.66 6.62 -6.10
C LEU A 48 -39.95 5.94 -5.61
N LEU A 49 -39.97 4.61 -5.61
CA LEU A 49 -41.04 3.83 -4.98
C LEU A 49 -40.59 3.21 -3.67
N VAL A 50 -41.12 3.75 -2.57
CA VAL A 50 -40.99 3.16 -1.23
C VAL A 50 -41.96 1.98 -1.12
N VAL A 51 -41.41 0.77 -1.03
CA VAL A 51 -42.18 -0.43 -0.65
C VAL A 51 -41.65 -0.96 0.68
N CYS A 52 -42.39 -0.69 1.75
CA CYS A 52 -42.25 -1.42 3.00
C CYS A 52 -43.15 -2.67 2.91
N GLY A 53 -42.54 -3.84 2.79
CA GLY A 53 -43.24 -5.13 2.72
C GLY A 53 -42.28 -6.28 2.98
N ALA A 54 -42.83 -7.43 3.36
CA ALA A 54 -42.08 -8.69 3.40
C ALA A 54 -41.87 -9.23 1.95
N ASP A 55 -41.28 -10.42 1.86
CA ASP A 55 -41.13 -11.19 0.62
C ASP A 55 -40.14 -10.59 -0.40
N VAL A 56 -38.91 -10.35 0.07
CA VAL A 56 -37.73 -10.47 -0.81
C VAL A 56 -37.42 -11.97 -0.94
N PRO A 57 -37.45 -12.57 -2.15
CA PRO A 57 -36.97 -13.93 -2.34
C PRO A 57 -35.52 -14.04 -1.89
N GLN A 58 -35.17 -15.11 -1.16
CA GLN A 58 -33.77 -15.45 -0.97
C GLN A 58 -33.14 -15.67 -2.36
N PRO A 59 -31.89 -15.21 -2.60
CA PRO A 59 -31.17 -15.65 -3.79
C PRO A 59 -31.02 -17.17 -3.69
N ASP A 60 -31.43 -17.90 -4.72
CA ASP A 60 -31.29 -19.36 -4.75
C ASP A 60 -29.82 -19.72 -4.53
N GLU A 61 -29.54 -20.58 -3.55
CA GLU A 61 -28.20 -21.10 -3.33
C GLU A 61 -27.84 -21.99 -4.52
N ASP A 62 -26.88 -21.50 -5.32
CA ASP A 62 -26.44 -22.11 -6.56
C ASP A 62 -25.89 -23.53 -6.27
N GLU A 63 -26.69 -24.59 -6.46
CA GLU A 63 -26.42 -26.00 -6.05
C GLU A 63 -25.13 -26.63 -6.62
N PHE A 64 -24.35 -25.89 -7.42
CA PHE A 64 -23.15 -26.35 -8.10
C PHE A 64 -21.97 -25.43 -7.82
N GLU A 65 -20.94 -26.01 -7.19
CA GLU A 65 -19.66 -25.36 -6.95
C GLU A 65 -19.02 -24.86 -8.24
N THR A 66 -18.19 -23.82 -8.14
CA THR A 66 -17.63 -23.11 -9.29
C THR A 66 -16.12 -22.95 -9.14
N ILE A 67 -15.35 -23.34 -10.16
CA ILE A 67 -13.89 -23.13 -10.19
C ILE A 67 -13.60 -21.63 -10.29
N GLU A 68 -12.92 -21.08 -9.30
CA GLU A 68 -12.34 -19.74 -9.41
C GLU A 68 -11.08 -19.79 -10.28
N ARG A 69 -10.14 -20.67 -9.91
CA ARG A 69 -8.82 -20.79 -10.52
C ARG A 69 -8.25 -22.20 -10.30
N VAL A 70 -7.51 -22.70 -11.28
CA VAL A 70 -6.58 -23.84 -11.09
C VAL A 70 -5.23 -23.27 -10.69
N MET A 71 -4.68 -23.78 -9.59
CA MET A 71 -3.46 -23.29 -8.96
C MET A 71 -2.24 -24.06 -9.49
N GLU A 72 -2.25 -25.38 -9.30
CA GLU A 72 -1.14 -26.31 -9.57
C GLU A 72 -1.67 -27.63 -10.16
N SER A 73 -0.75 -28.50 -10.60
CA SER A 73 -1.04 -29.90 -10.94
C SER A 73 0.06 -30.85 -10.46
N ARG A 74 -0.34 -31.99 -9.88
CA ARG A 74 0.56 -33.07 -9.42
C ARG A 74 0.15 -34.40 -10.01
N ILE A 75 1.06 -35.38 -10.00
CA ILE A 75 0.69 -36.80 -10.15
C ILE A 75 0.58 -37.34 -8.73
N GLY A 76 -0.49 -38.08 -8.43
CA GLY A 76 -0.73 -38.65 -7.12
C GLY A 76 -1.48 -39.97 -7.15
N ARG A 77 -1.56 -40.64 -6.00
CA ARG A 77 -2.24 -41.92 -5.84
C ARG A 77 -3.73 -41.80 -6.22
N LYS A 78 -4.24 -42.84 -6.91
CA LYS A 78 -5.64 -42.92 -7.35
C LYS A 78 -6.60 -42.77 -6.17
N GLY A 79 -7.61 -41.91 -6.30
CA GLY A 79 -8.60 -41.65 -5.25
C GLY A 79 -8.13 -40.76 -4.08
N ALA A 80 -6.89 -40.26 -4.07
CA ALA A 80 -6.42 -39.26 -3.09
C ALA A 80 -6.90 -37.84 -3.46
N VAL A 81 -8.22 -37.62 -3.42
CA VAL A 81 -8.93 -36.43 -3.94
C VAL A 81 -10.02 -35.92 -2.98
N GLY A 82 -10.54 -34.71 -3.20
CA GLY A 82 -11.67 -34.17 -2.43
C GLY A 82 -11.29 -33.60 -1.07
N ALA A 83 -12.27 -33.47 -0.17
CA ALA A 83 -12.14 -32.73 1.10
C ALA A 83 -11.02 -33.25 2.03
N THR A 84 -10.66 -34.53 1.97
CA THR A 84 -9.52 -35.13 2.70
C THR A 84 -8.16 -34.58 2.27
N THR A 85 -8.09 -33.86 1.15
CA THR A 85 -6.87 -33.22 0.64
C THR A 85 -6.77 -31.72 1.00
N THR A 86 -7.74 -31.18 1.75
CA THR A 86 -7.66 -29.82 2.30
C THR A 86 -6.56 -29.74 3.36
N ILE A 87 -5.95 -28.56 3.50
CA ILE A 87 -4.76 -28.35 4.35
C ILE A 87 -5.00 -28.79 5.80
N TYR A 88 -6.19 -28.52 6.35
CA TYR A 88 -6.53 -28.88 7.73
C TYR A 88 -6.93 -30.34 7.94
N ALA A 89 -7.34 -31.05 6.88
CA ALA A 89 -7.50 -32.51 6.92
C ALA A 89 -6.12 -33.19 6.84
N VAL A 90 -5.27 -32.73 5.91
CA VAL A 90 -3.88 -33.18 5.77
C VAL A 90 -3.06 -32.98 7.04
N GLU A 91 -3.26 -31.87 7.76
CA GLU A 91 -2.61 -31.60 9.06
C GLU A 91 -3.16 -32.43 10.23
N ALA A 92 -4.35 -33.04 10.10
CA ALA A 92 -5.00 -33.83 11.15
C ALA A 92 -4.83 -35.35 10.95
N ASP A 93 -5.04 -35.82 9.71
CA ASP A 93 -5.10 -37.23 9.34
C ASP A 93 -3.90 -37.69 8.46
N GLY A 94 -3.06 -36.75 8.00
CA GLY A 94 -1.92 -36.96 7.08
C GLY A 94 -2.24 -36.69 5.61
N ASP A 95 -1.25 -36.39 4.76
CA ASP A 95 -1.49 -36.29 3.29
C ASP A 95 -1.77 -37.70 2.75
N PRO A 96 -2.94 -37.97 2.13
CA PRO A 96 -3.23 -39.25 1.49
C PRO A 96 -2.25 -39.63 0.35
N ASN A 97 -1.38 -38.71 -0.05
CA ASN A 97 -0.34 -38.86 -1.06
C ASN A 97 1.10 -38.88 -0.51
N ALA A 98 1.32 -38.91 0.82
CA ALA A 98 2.66 -38.81 1.41
C ALA A 98 3.63 -39.93 0.95
N ASP A 99 3.17 -41.17 0.90
CA ASP A 99 3.97 -42.36 0.58
C ASP A 99 3.95 -42.73 -0.93
N TYR A 100 3.64 -41.79 -1.83
CA TYR A 100 3.51 -42.07 -3.26
C TYR A 100 4.87 -42.05 -3.99
N ASP A 101 5.36 -43.23 -4.39
CA ASP A 101 6.47 -43.39 -5.34
C ASP A 101 5.97 -43.16 -6.78
N GLU A 102 6.70 -42.40 -7.59
CA GLU A 102 6.41 -42.14 -9.02
C GLU A 102 6.31 -43.42 -9.87
N ARG A 103 6.73 -44.58 -9.32
CA ARG A 103 6.60 -45.91 -9.90
C ARG A 103 5.21 -46.53 -9.75
N GLU A 104 4.36 -46.03 -8.84
CA GLU A 104 2.97 -46.46 -8.72
C GLU A 104 2.07 -45.79 -9.78
N PRO A 105 1.01 -46.48 -10.29
CA PRO A 105 0.14 -45.95 -11.35
C PRO A 105 -0.79 -44.82 -10.83
N GLY A 106 -0.28 -43.59 -10.83
CA GLY A 106 -1.00 -42.40 -10.38
C GLY A 106 -2.03 -41.81 -11.35
N GLU A 107 -2.70 -40.77 -10.88
CA GLU A 107 -3.64 -39.91 -11.61
C GLU A 107 -3.15 -38.45 -11.59
N THR A 108 -3.47 -37.69 -12.64
CA THR A 108 -3.15 -36.25 -12.69
C THR A 108 -4.19 -35.47 -11.90
N GLN A 109 -3.77 -34.96 -10.74
CA GLN A 109 -4.57 -34.13 -9.84
C GLN A 109 -4.29 -32.64 -10.10
N TYR A 110 -5.29 -31.80 -9.84
CA TYR A 110 -5.24 -30.35 -10.01
C TYR A 110 -5.69 -29.66 -8.72
N LEU A 111 -4.94 -28.67 -8.24
CA LEU A 111 -5.29 -27.92 -7.04
C LEU A 111 -6.27 -26.80 -7.42
N ILE A 112 -7.50 -26.88 -6.90
CA ILE A 112 -8.61 -25.99 -7.25
C ILE A 112 -8.81 -24.93 -6.15
N LYS A 113 -8.85 -23.64 -6.51
CA LYS A 113 -9.49 -22.60 -5.68
C LYS A 113 -10.96 -22.50 -6.07
N TRP A 114 -11.84 -22.69 -5.08
CA TRP A 114 -13.29 -22.63 -5.22
C TRP A 114 -13.80 -21.20 -5.07
N LYS A 115 -14.74 -20.78 -5.94
CA LYS A 115 -15.25 -19.40 -5.98
C LYS A 115 -16.05 -19.09 -4.71
N GLY A 116 -15.62 -18.07 -3.97
CA GLY A 116 -16.27 -17.62 -2.74
C GLY A 116 -15.76 -18.32 -1.47
N TRP A 117 -14.88 -19.31 -1.61
CA TRP A 117 -14.20 -19.98 -0.51
C TRP A 117 -12.79 -19.39 -0.31
N SER A 118 -12.27 -19.50 0.91
CA SER A 118 -10.89 -19.12 1.22
C SER A 118 -9.87 -20.17 0.76
N SER A 119 -8.60 -19.76 0.65
CA SER A 119 -7.53 -20.62 0.09
C SER A 119 -7.14 -21.81 1.00
N ILE A 120 -7.72 -21.93 2.20
CA ILE A 120 -7.56 -23.10 3.07
C ILE A 120 -8.46 -24.29 2.66
N HIS A 121 -9.53 -24.03 1.88
CA HIS A 121 -10.43 -25.08 1.35
C HIS A 121 -10.07 -25.52 -0.07
N ASN A 122 -8.88 -25.17 -0.57
CA ASN A 122 -8.42 -25.68 -1.87
C ASN A 122 -8.30 -27.23 -1.79
N THR A 123 -8.87 -27.93 -2.77
CA THR A 123 -8.79 -29.40 -2.87
C THR A 123 -8.00 -29.84 -4.10
N TRP A 124 -7.39 -31.02 -4.01
CA TRP A 124 -6.85 -31.74 -5.15
C TRP A 124 -7.94 -32.57 -5.82
N GLU A 125 -8.26 -32.25 -7.07
CA GLU A 125 -9.31 -32.90 -7.85
C GLU A 125 -8.78 -33.52 -9.14
N THR A 126 -9.49 -34.52 -9.68
CA THR A 126 -9.24 -35.01 -11.04
C THR A 126 -10.29 -34.44 -12.00
N GLU A 127 -10.03 -34.59 -13.31
CA GLU A 127 -11.05 -34.30 -14.32
C GLU A 127 -12.28 -35.21 -14.18
N GLU A 128 -12.13 -36.40 -13.61
CA GLU A 128 -13.25 -37.32 -13.37
C GLU A 128 -14.12 -36.87 -12.17
N THR A 129 -13.53 -36.40 -11.06
CA THR A 129 -14.33 -35.87 -9.93
C THR A 129 -15.08 -34.60 -10.31
N LEU A 130 -14.41 -33.63 -10.94
CA LEU A 130 -15.04 -32.35 -11.37
C LEU A 130 -16.19 -32.55 -12.35
N ASN A 131 -16.08 -33.53 -13.27
CA ASN A 131 -17.17 -33.88 -14.18
C ASN A 131 -18.32 -34.60 -13.46
N GLN A 132 -18.03 -35.51 -12.52
CA GLN A 132 -19.07 -36.19 -11.71
C GLN A 132 -19.86 -35.20 -10.82
N GLN A 133 -19.17 -34.18 -10.30
CA GLN A 133 -19.75 -33.09 -9.50
C GLN A 133 -20.49 -32.03 -10.34
N ASN A 134 -20.49 -32.10 -11.68
CA ASN A 134 -21.07 -31.11 -12.60
C ASN A 134 -20.58 -29.66 -12.36
N VAL A 135 -19.30 -29.50 -12.02
CA VAL A 135 -18.72 -28.22 -11.57
C VAL A 135 -18.75 -27.14 -12.64
N LYS A 136 -19.21 -25.94 -12.27
CA LYS A 136 -19.23 -24.78 -13.17
C LYS A 136 -17.80 -24.26 -13.41
N GLY A 137 -17.45 -24.07 -14.67
CA GLY A 137 -16.23 -23.35 -15.08
C GLY A 137 -15.08 -24.18 -15.67
N MET A 138 -15.31 -25.44 -16.04
CA MET A 138 -14.31 -26.37 -16.62
C MET A 138 -13.39 -25.77 -17.71
N LYS A 139 -13.87 -24.83 -18.52
CA LYS A 139 -13.06 -24.08 -19.50
C LYS A 139 -11.81 -23.41 -18.91
N LYS A 140 -11.79 -23.09 -17.61
CA LYS A 140 -10.60 -22.59 -16.90
C LYS A 140 -9.53 -23.69 -16.76
N MET A 141 -9.93 -24.92 -16.48
CA MET A 141 -9.07 -26.10 -16.39
C MET A 141 -8.47 -26.46 -17.76
N GLU A 142 -9.27 -26.42 -18.83
CA GLU A 142 -8.79 -26.60 -20.21
C GLU A 142 -7.71 -25.57 -20.59
N ASN A 143 -7.97 -24.29 -20.28
CA ASN A 143 -7.02 -23.21 -20.50
C ASN A 143 -5.73 -23.38 -19.68
N PHE A 144 -5.83 -23.85 -18.43
CA PHE A 144 -4.67 -24.19 -17.60
C PHE A 144 -3.85 -25.33 -18.22
N LYS A 145 -4.48 -26.45 -18.57
CA LYS A 145 -3.84 -27.60 -19.25
C LYS A 145 -3.11 -27.15 -20.53
N LYS A 146 -3.75 -26.32 -21.35
CA LYS A 146 -3.15 -25.79 -22.58
C LYS A 146 -1.93 -24.90 -22.27
N LYS A 147 -2.04 -24.00 -21.29
CA LYS A 147 -0.94 -23.12 -20.88
C LYS A 147 0.24 -23.90 -20.30
N ASP A 148 -0.02 -24.90 -19.46
CA ASP A 148 0.99 -25.82 -18.91
C ASP A 148 1.74 -26.57 -20.03
N GLN A 149 1.03 -27.13 -21.00
CA GLN A 149 1.67 -27.79 -22.15
C GLN A 149 2.49 -26.82 -23.01
N GLU A 150 2.06 -25.57 -23.18
CA GLU A 150 2.82 -24.55 -23.90
C GLU A 150 4.09 -24.14 -23.11
N ILE A 151 3.99 -23.99 -21.79
CA ILE A 151 5.12 -23.73 -20.88
C ILE A 151 6.12 -24.90 -20.93
N LYS A 152 5.67 -26.15 -20.81
CA LYS A 152 6.51 -27.36 -20.91
C LYS A 152 7.16 -27.58 -22.29
N ARG A 153 6.65 -26.93 -23.35
CA ARG A 153 7.32 -26.85 -24.66
C ARG A 153 8.32 -25.69 -24.70
N TRP A 154 7.97 -24.54 -24.13
CA TRP A 154 8.81 -23.34 -24.05
C TRP A 154 10.07 -23.59 -23.22
N LEU A 155 9.99 -24.16 -22.01
CA LEU A 155 11.19 -24.48 -21.19
C LEU A 155 12.21 -25.38 -21.91
N LYS A 156 11.78 -26.21 -22.88
CA LYS A 156 12.66 -27.10 -23.65
C LYS A 156 13.39 -26.40 -24.80
N SER A 157 13.09 -25.14 -25.09
CA SER A 157 13.63 -24.39 -26.25
C SER A 157 14.29 -23.05 -25.88
N VAL A 158 14.51 -22.82 -24.57
CA VAL A 158 14.74 -21.49 -23.99
C VAL A 158 16.05 -21.46 -23.19
N SER A 159 16.62 -20.26 -23.00
CA SER A 159 17.91 -20.12 -22.33
C SER A 159 17.83 -20.42 -20.81
N PRO A 160 18.91 -20.91 -20.18
CA PRO A 160 18.95 -21.10 -18.73
C PRO A 160 18.68 -19.80 -17.93
N GLU A 161 19.01 -18.63 -18.49
CA GLU A 161 18.80 -17.32 -17.87
C GLU A 161 17.33 -16.90 -17.86
N ASP A 162 16.55 -17.34 -18.85
CA ASP A 162 15.09 -17.15 -18.94
C ASP A 162 14.33 -18.18 -18.10
N VAL A 163 14.87 -19.42 -18.00
CA VAL A 163 14.36 -20.44 -17.07
C VAL A 163 14.59 -20.01 -15.62
N GLU A 164 15.75 -19.44 -15.29
CA GLU A 164 15.99 -18.84 -13.96
C GLU A 164 14.96 -17.75 -13.65
N TYR A 165 14.71 -16.84 -14.59
CA TYR A 165 13.71 -15.78 -14.44
C TYR A 165 12.30 -16.35 -14.22
N PHE A 166 11.89 -17.35 -15.01
CA PHE A 166 10.60 -18.02 -14.85
C PHE A 166 10.47 -18.68 -13.48
N ASN A 167 11.48 -19.41 -13.03
CA ASN A 167 11.48 -20.08 -11.73
C ASN A 167 11.39 -19.07 -10.57
N CYS A 168 12.15 -17.96 -10.62
CA CYS A 168 12.06 -16.89 -9.62
C CYS A 168 10.66 -16.26 -9.58
N GLN A 169 10.04 -16.06 -10.74
CA GLN A 169 8.68 -15.53 -10.84
C GLN A 169 7.63 -16.53 -10.31
N GLN A 170 7.84 -17.83 -10.52
CA GLN A 170 7.01 -18.89 -9.97
C GLN A 170 7.12 -18.95 -8.45
N GLU A 171 8.33 -19.04 -7.88
CA GLU A 171 8.54 -19.11 -6.43
C GLU A 171 7.93 -17.91 -5.69
N LEU A 172 8.07 -16.70 -6.25
CA LEU A 172 7.44 -15.49 -5.71
C LEU A 172 5.90 -15.54 -5.77
N THR A 173 5.34 -16.23 -6.77
CA THR A 173 3.89 -16.46 -6.91
C THR A 173 3.39 -17.49 -5.90
N ASP A 174 4.17 -18.55 -5.67
CA ASP A 174 3.81 -19.66 -4.77
C ASP A 174 3.94 -19.21 -3.30
N ASP A 175 4.96 -18.42 -2.95
CA ASP A 175 5.08 -17.76 -1.63
C ASP A 175 3.97 -16.75 -1.37
N LEU A 176 3.39 -16.14 -2.42
CA LEU A 176 2.20 -15.31 -2.31
C LEU A 176 0.94 -16.16 -2.08
N HIS A 177 0.81 -17.32 -2.74
CA HIS A 177 -0.31 -18.25 -2.48
C HIS A 177 -0.28 -18.85 -1.07
N LYS A 178 0.91 -19.15 -0.53
CA LYS A 178 1.07 -19.57 0.88
C LYS A 178 0.57 -18.49 1.85
N GLN A 179 0.83 -17.21 1.57
CA GLN A 179 0.31 -16.11 2.40
C GLN A 179 -1.22 -16.03 2.38
N TYR A 180 -1.88 -16.36 1.26
CA TYR A 180 -3.34 -16.37 1.17
C TYR A 180 -4.01 -17.43 2.08
N GLN A 181 -3.24 -18.38 2.63
CA GLN A 181 -3.71 -19.39 3.60
C GLN A 181 -3.51 -18.95 5.05
N ILE A 182 -2.88 -17.79 5.29
CA ILE A 182 -2.61 -17.24 6.62
C ILE A 182 -3.66 -16.18 6.95
N VAL A 183 -4.37 -16.35 8.06
CA VAL A 183 -5.23 -15.29 8.60
C VAL A 183 -4.33 -14.12 9.03
N GLU A 184 -4.54 -12.96 8.41
CA GLU A 184 -3.92 -11.69 8.79
C GLU A 184 -4.58 -11.15 10.05
N ARG A 185 -5.92 -11.12 10.09
CA ARG A 185 -6.68 -10.36 11.07
C ARG A 185 -8.13 -10.84 11.14
N ILE A 186 -8.73 -10.83 12.32
CA ILE A 186 -10.18 -11.02 12.48
C ILE A 186 -10.88 -9.66 12.51
N ILE A 187 -11.95 -9.55 11.73
CA ILE A 187 -12.72 -8.32 11.50
C ILE A 187 -14.02 -8.32 12.32
N ALA A 188 -14.73 -9.45 12.32
CA ALA A 188 -16.01 -9.64 13.00
C ALA A 188 -16.14 -11.07 13.56
N HIS A 189 -17.12 -11.28 14.43
CA HIS A 189 -17.56 -12.59 14.89
C HIS A 189 -19.09 -12.70 14.79
N SER A 190 -19.60 -13.91 14.66
CA SER A 190 -21.03 -14.20 14.69
C SER A 190 -21.57 -14.10 16.12
N ASN A 191 -22.80 -13.59 16.26
CA ASN A 191 -23.54 -13.67 17.53
C ASN A 191 -24.13 -15.07 17.77
N GLN A 192 -24.20 -15.90 16.72
CA GLN A 192 -24.59 -17.29 16.81
C GLN A 192 -23.35 -18.15 17.10
N LYS A 193 -23.54 -19.23 17.86
CA LYS A 193 -22.49 -20.22 18.13
C LYS A 193 -22.83 -21.50 17.38
N SER A 194 -21.82 -22.10 16.76
CA SER A 194 -21.93 -23.42 16.14
C SER A 194 -22.23 -24.50 17.20
N ALA A 195 -22.61 -25.71 16.76
CA ALA A 195 -22.90 -26.83 17.65
C ALA A 195 -21.70 -27.22 18.56
N ALA A 196 -20.47 -26.84 18.19
CA ALA A 196 -19.26 -27.01 18.99
C ALA A 196 -19.04 -25.91 20.05
N GLY A 197 -19.89 -24.88 20.12
CA GLY A 197 -19.86 -23.80 21.11
C GLY A 197 -19.00 -22.57 20.74
N TYR A 198 -18.34 -22.61 19.58
CA TYR A 198 -17.53 -21.51 19.03
C TYR A 198 -18.39 -20.60 18.13
N PRO A 199 -18.16 -19.27 18.10
CA PRO A 199 -18.74 -18.39 17.09
C PRO A 199 -17.89 -18.40 15.82
N ASP A 200 -18.52 -18.21 14.66
CA ASP A 200 -17.81 -18.06 13.38
C ASP A 200 -17.10 -16.70 13.31
N TYR A 201 -15.95 -16.64 12.63
CA TYR A 201 -15.14 -15.43 12.52
C TYR A 201 -15.01 -14.95 11.08
N PHE A 202 -15.18 -13.64 10.87
CA PHE A 202 -14.94 -13.00 9.57
C PHE A 202 -13.45 -12.67 9.44
N CYS A 203 -12.77 -13.43 8.58
CA CYS A 203 -11.32 -13.49 8.49
C CYS A 203 -10.79 -12.69 7.29
N LYS A 204 -9.79 -11.84 7.57
CA LYS A 204 -8.94 -11.19 6.57
C LYS A 204 -7.73 -12.09 6.30
N TRP A 205 -7.53 -12.47 5.04
CA TRP A 205 -6.38 -13.27 4.59
C TRP A 205 -5.18 -12.39 4.22
N GLN A 206 -3.97 -12.81 4.57
CA GLN A 206 -2.75 -12.04 4.31
C GLN A 206 -2.49 -11.93 2.79
N GLY A 207 -2.15 -10.72 2.32
CA GLY A 207 -1.86 -10.45 0.90
C GLY A 207 -3.08 -10.27 -0.01
N LEU A 208 -4.28 -10.71 0.41
CA LEU A 208 -5.54 -10.48 -0.31
C LEU A 208 -6.17 -9.11 0.01
N PRO A 209 -7.11 -8.60 -0.81
CA PRO A 209 -7.91 -7.40 -0.50
C PRO A 209 -8.94 -7.64 0.62
N TYR A 210 -9.67 -6.59 1.04
CA TYR A 210 -10.79 -6.74 1.99
C TYR A 210 -12.07 -7.31 1.34
N SER A 211 -12.16 -7.30 0.00
CA SER A 211 -13.24 -7.92 -0.76
C SER A 211 -13.22 -9.46 -0.71
N GLU A 212 -12.05 -10.07 -0.51
CA GLU A 212 -11.87 -11.53 -0.37
C GLU A 212 -11.82 -11.97 1.11
N CYS A 213 -12.54 -11.30 2.00
CA CYS A 213 -12.74 -11.78 3.38
C CYS A 213 -13.88 -12.81 3.42
N SER A 214 -13.68 -13.89 4.16
CA SER A 214 -14.62 -15.01 4.30
C SER A 214 -15.08 -15.20 5.75
N TRP A 215 -16.22 -15.87 5.95
CA TRP A 215 -16.64 -16.37 7.25
C TRP A 215 -16.11 -17.79 7.43
N GLU A 216 -15.52 -18.06 8.60
CA GLU A 216 -14.80 -19.30 8.90
C GLU A 216 -15.22 -19.86 10.27
N ASP A 217 -15.31 -21.18 10.40
CA ASP A 217 -15.67 -21.85 11.65
C ASP A 217 -14.65 -21.54 12.77
N GLY A 218 -15.16 -21.06 13.91
CA GLY A 218 -14.34 -20.77 15.08
C GLY A 218 -13.61 -21.98 15.65
N ALA A 219 -14.09 -23.22 15.44
CA ALA A 219 -13.38 -24.43 15.85
C ALA A 219 -12.21 -24.81 14.91
N LEU A 220 -12.18 -24.29 13.68
CA LEU A 220 -11.04 -24.40 12.76
C LEU A 220 -10.01 -23.28 13.03
N ILE A 221 -10.48 -22.03 13.13
CA ILE A 221 -9.59 -20.86 13.32
C ILE A 221 -8.91 -20.88 14.70
N SER A 222 -9.58 -21.36 15.76
CA SER A 222 -8.95 -21.49 17.09
C SER A 222 -7.79 -22.49 17.13
N LYS A 223 -7.86 -23.61 16.40
CA LYS A 223 -6.76 -24.61 16.34
C LYS A 223 -5.45 -24.02 15.82
N LYS A 224 -5.52 -23.13 14.81
CA LYS A 224 -4.35 -22.67 14.05
C LYS A 224 -3.96 -21.20 14.30
N PHE A 225 -4.92 -20.36 14.69
CA PHE A 225 -4.75 -18.90 14.75
C PHE A 225 -5.32 -18.27 16.04
N GLN A 226 -5.35 -19.00 17.17
CA GLN A 226 -5.88 -18.50 18.46
C GLN A 226 -5.38 -17.10 18.84
N ALA A 227 -4.09 -16.80 18.63
CA ALA A 227 -3.52 -15.47 18.93
C ALA A 227 -4.27 -14.31 18.23
N ARG A 228 -4.80 -14.52 17.00
CA ARG A 228 -5.57 -13.50 16.26
C ARG A 228 -7.01 -13.37 16.76
N ILE A 229 -7.55 -14.42 17.41
CA ILE A 229 -8.81 -14.35 18.18
C ILE A 229 -8.59 -13.53 19.46
N ASP A 230 -7.49 -13.79 20.17
CA ASP A 230 -7.15 -13.09 21.41
C ASP A 230 -6.86 -11.59 21.15
N GLU A 231 -6.08 -11.26 20.12
CA GLU A 231 -5.88 -9.89 19.62
C GLU A 231 -7.21 -9.20 19.29
N TYR A 232 -8.16 -9.91 18.67
CA TYR A 232 -9.46 -9.37 18.30
C TYR A 232 -10.35 -9.08 19.52
N PHE A 233 -10.39 -9.97 20.51
CA PHE A 233 -11.11 -9.69 21.75
C PHE A 233 -10.44 -8.59 22.58
N LEU A 234 -9.10 -8.55 22.64
CA LEU A 234 -8.35 -7.48 23.29
C LEU A 234 -8.64 -6.11 22.66
N ARG A 235 -8.67 -6.03 21.31
CA ARG A 235 -9.08 -4.82 20.56
C ARG A 235 -10.50 -4.37 20.92
N ASN A 236 -11.47 -5.29 20.98
CA ASN A 236 -12.86 -4.96 21.30
C ASN A 236 -13.09 -4.58 22.77
N GLN A 237 -12.29 -5.10 23.70
CA GLN A 237 -12.36 -4.78 25.13
C GLN A 237 -11.55 -3.54 25.51
N SER A 238 -10.64 -3.08 24.65
CA SER A 238 -9.74 -1.98 24.98
C SER A 238 -10.47 -0.64 25.18
N LYS A 239 -10.00 0.10 26.19
CA LYS A 239 -10.47 1.45 26.51
C LYS A 239 -9.67 2.55 25.79
N THR A 240 -8.56 2.20 25.12
CA THR A 240 -7.67 3.14 24.40
C THR A 240 -8.19 3.51 23.01
N ILE A 241 -9.46 3.92 22.95
CA ILE A 241 -10.18 4.32 21.73
C ILE A 241 -10.15 5.85 21.59
N PRO A 242 -10.06 6.42 20.37
CA PRO A 242 -10.18 7.87 20.18
C PRO A 242 -11.43 8.49 20.83
N SER A 243 -11.22 9.31 21.85
CA SER A 243 -12.26 10.17 22.43
C SER A 243 -12.19 11.58 21.84
N LYS A 244 -13.32 12.22 21.54
CA LYS A 244 -13.38 13.63 21.11
C LYS A 244 -12.84 14.62 22.16
N GLU A 245 -12.71 14.20 23.42
CA GLU A 245 -12.39 15.06 24.58
C GLU A 245 -10.99 14.82 25.16
N CYS A 246 -9.96 14.74 24.32
CA CYS A 246 -8.58 14.73 24.80
C CYS A 246 -8.18 16.13 25.33
N LYS A 247 -8.07 16.29 26.65
CA LYS A 247 -7.66 17.56 27.30
C LYS A 247 -6.30 18.08 26.80
N VAL A 248 -5.41 17.16 26.42
CA VAL A 248 -4.05 17.45 25.92
C VAL A 248 -4.04 18.08 24.52
N LEU A 249 -5.16 18.05 23.80
CA LEU A 249 -5.35 18.85 22.58
C LEU A 249 -5.73 20.31 22.85
N LYS A 250 -6.20 20.64 24.06
CA LYS A 250 -6.55 22.01 24.48
C LYS A 250 -5.42 22.72 25.24
N GLN A 251 -4.59 21.96 25.96
CA GLN A 251 -3.40 22.48 26.65
C GLN A 251 -2.25 21.47 26.51
N ARG A 252 -1.14 21.88 25.88
CA ARG A 252 0.06 21.04 25.73
C ARG A 252 0.84 20.93 27.05
N PRO A 253 1.42 19.76 27.37
CA PRO A 253 2.35 19.61 28.49
C PRO A 253 3.69 20.28 28.18
N LYS A 254 4.52 20.48 29.22
CA LYS A 254 5.92 20.86 29.03
C LYS A 254 6.72 19.63 28.57
N PHE A 255 7.58 19.82 27.58
CA PHE A 255 8.48 18.78 27.09
C PHE A 255 9.48 18.30 28.16
N VAL A 256 9.75 16.99 28.18
CA VAL A 256 10.79 16.35 29.00
C VAL A 256 11.61 15.45 28.07
N ALA A 257 12.93 15.63 28.04
CA ALA A 257 13.81 14.87 27.14
C ALA A 257 14.03 13.43 27.63
N LEU A 258 13.79 12.48 26.74
CA LEU A 258 14.03 11.05 26.94
C LEU A 258 15.53 10.76 26.82
N LYS A 259 16.19 10.49 27.96
CA LYS A 259 17.62 10.10 28.01
C LYS A 259 17.89 8.63 27.69
N LYS A 260 16.84 7.82 27.64
CA LYS A 260 16.83 6.40 27.28
C LYS A 260 15.50 6.08 26.61
N GLN A 261 15.45 5.00 25.85
CA GLN A 261 14.21 4.47 25.29
C GLN A 261 13.22 4.07 26.41
N PRO A 262 11.95 4.51 26.34
CA PRO A 262 10.89 4.04 27.23
C PRO A 262 10.54 2.57 26.96
N PRO A 263 10.17 1.77 27.99
CA PRO A 263 9.97 0.33 27.86
C PRO A 263 8.73 -0.09 27.04
N TYR A 264 7.88 0.86 26.66
CA TYR A 264 6.73 0.64 25.77
C TYR A 264 7.07 0.84 24.28
N ILE A 265 8.30 1.28 23.96
CA ILE A 265 8.86 1.34 22.61
C ILE A 265 9.82 0.16 22.45
N GLY A 266 9.81 -0.51 21.29
CA GLY A 266 10.64 -1.70 21.01
C GLY A 266 9.86 -3.01 20.85
N GLY A 267 8.53 -2.97 21.02
CA GLY A 267 7.66 -4.11 20.77
C GLY A 267 7.83 -5.27 21.75
N SER A 268 7.36 -6.46 21.35
CA SER A 268 7.56 -7.72 22.09
C SER A 268 8.99 -8.26 22.02
N GLU A 269 9.79 -7.80 21.07
CA GLU A 269 11.14 -8.30 20.78
C GLU A 269 12.25 -7.45 21.43
N SER A 270 11.90 -6.44 22.24
CA SER A 270 12.83 -5.54 22.93
C SER A 270 13.82 -4.81 22.00
N LEU A 271 13.34 -4.38 20.82
CA LEU A 271 14.16 -3.70 19.82
C LEU A 271 14.61 -2.31 20.28
N GLU A 272 15.92 -2.05 20.27
CA GLU A 272 16.49 -0.74 20.65
C GLU A 272 16.61 0.22 19.45
N LEU A 273 16.22 1.48 19.69
CA LEU A 273 16.45 2.62 18.82
C LEU A 273 17.91 3.08 18.95
N ARG A 274 18.52 3.45 17.82
CA ARG A 274 19.85 4.08 17.79
C ARG A 274 19.78 5.49 18.38
N ASP A 275 20.90 5.99 18.91
CA ASP A 275 20.99 7.33 19.53
C ASP A 275 20.34 8.45 18.69
N TYR A 276 20.70 8.55 17.41
CA TYR A 276 20.15 9.58 16.51
C TYR A 276 18.64 9.41 16.25
N GLN A 277 18.08 8.20 16.42
CA GLN A 277 16.64 7.94 16.30
C GLN A 277 15.90 8.38 17.57
N LEU A 278 16.52 8.19 18.74
CA LEU A 278 16.03 8.74 20.01
C LEU A 278 16.11 10.27 20.03
N ASP A 279 17.16 10.88 19.45
CA ASP A 279 17.24 12.33 19.25
C ASP A 279 16.15 12.86 18.30
N GLY A 280 15.87 12.12 17.21
CA GLY A 280 14.78 12.45 16.28
C GLY A 280 13.41 12.41 16.98
N LEU A 281 13.17 11.36 17.79
CA LEU A 281 11.98 11.23 18.64
C LEU A 281 11.85 12.40 19.64
N ASN A 282 12.95 12.75 20.33
CA ASN A 282 13.01 13.88 21.25
C ASN A 282 12.69 15.21 20.56
N TRP A 283 13.22 15.45 19.35
CA TRP A 283 12.95 16.65 18.57
C TRP A 283 11.48 16.75 18.15
N LEU A 284 10.89 15.66 17.65
CA LEU A 284 9.46 15.59 17.30
C LEU A 284 8.55 15.83 18.53
N ALA A 285 8.85 15.20 19.67
CA ALA A 285 8.12 15.38 20.92
C ALA A 285 8.20 16.82 21.45
N HIS A 286 9.38 17.45 21.38
CA HIS A 286 9.61 18.85 21.74
C HIS A 286 8.80 19.82 20.88
N SER A 287 8.80 19.65 19.55
CA SER A 287 8.04 20.50 18.62
C SER A 287 6.53 20.32 18.77
N TRP A 288 6.05 19.09 18.96
CA TRP A 288 4.64 18.82 19.26
C TRP A 288 4.17 19.47 20.57
N CYS A 289 5.01 19.49 21.62
CA CYS A 289 4.73 20.19 22.88
C CYS A 289 4.62 21.71 22.68
N LYS A 290 5.37 22.29 21.73
CA LYS A 290 5.25 23.69 21.31
C LYS A 290 4.03 23.98 20.41
N GLY A 291 3.40 22.94 19.86
CA GLY A 291 2.33 23.07 18.87
C GLY A 291 2.82 23.17 17.42
N ASN A 292 4.12 23.01 17.18
CA ASN A 292 4.74 23.12 15.86
C ASN A 292 4.62 21.79 15.09
N SER A 293 3.93 21.81 13.95
CA SER A 293 4.03 20.77 12.91
C SER A 293 5.45 20.73 12.29
N CYS A 294 5.87 19.60 11.73
CA CYS A 294 7.30 19.33 11.41
C CYS A 294 7.56 18.70 10.03
N ILE A 295 8.80 18.84 9.53
CA ILE A 295 9.39 18.11 8.40
C ILE A 295 10.55 17.23 8.90
N LEU A 296 10.48 15.94 8.60
CA LEU A 296 11.54 14.94 8.81
C LEU A 296 12.19 14.61 7.46
N ALA A 297 13.32 15.27 7.17
CA ALA A 297 14.05 15.20 5.91
C ALA A 297 15.43 14.52 6.04
N ASP A 298 15.58 13.62 7.02
CA ASP A 298 16.72 12.69 7.12
C ASP A 298 16.89 11.87 5.82
N GLU A 299 18.10 11.38 5.56
CA GLU A 299 18.41 10.55 4.39
C GLU A 299 17.54 9.26 4.29
N MET A 300 17.44 8.70 3.09
CA MET A 300 16.79 7.41 2.87
C MET A 300 17.56 6.27 3.57
N GLY A 301 16.85 5.47 4.36
CA GLY A 301 17.43 4.35 5.13
C GLY A 301 17.71 4.63 6.61
N LEU A 302 17.67 5.89 7.08
CA LEU A 302 17.94 6.21 8.50
C LEU A 302 16.82 5.80 9.49
N GLY A 303 15.70 5.25 9.01
CA GLY A 303 14.61 4.75 9.86
C GLY A 303 13.52 5.79 10.19
N LYS A 304 13.24 6.75 9.29
CA LYS A 304 12.19 7.78 9.46
C LYS A 304 10.81 7.22 9.83
N THR A 305 10.45 6.08 9.24
CA THR A 305 9.25 5.28 9.57
C THR A 305 9.23 4.89 11.05
N ILE A 306 10.30 4.27 11.56
CA ILE A 306 10.42 3.83 12.95
C ILE A 306 10.41 5.03 13.91
N GLN A 307 11.10 6.13 13.58
CA GLN A 307 11.03 7.38 14.36
C GLN A 307 9.60 7.92 14.46
N THR A 308 8.83 7.88 13.36
CA THR A 308 7.43 8.33 13.32
C THR A 308 6.51 7.43 14.14
N ILE A 309 6.66 6.11 14.04
CA ILE A 309 5.86 5.14 14.80
C ILE A 309 6.18 5.24 16.30
N SER A 310 7.45 5.39 16.65
CA SER A 310 7.91 5.64 18.03
C SER A 310 7.35 6.94 18.59
N PHE A 311 7.23 7.99 17.77
CA PHE A 311 6.60 9.26 18.14
C PHE A 311 5.10 9.11 18.39
N LEU A 312 4.36 8.39 17.53
CA LEU A 312 2.95 8.08 17.80
C LEU A 312 2.79 7.25 19.09
N ASN A 313 3.64 6.25 19.29
CA ASN A 313 3.66 5.40 20.48
C ASN A 313 3.91 6.23 21.77
N TYR A 314 4.86 7.17 21.73
CA TYR A 314 5.08 8.17 22.79
C TYR A 314 3.81 8.99 23.08
N LEU A 315 3.15 9.56 22.07
CA LEU A 315 1.91 10.35 22.27
C LEU A 315 0.75 9.53 22.87
N PHE A 316 0.67 8.24 22.54
CA PHE A 316 -0.38 7.34 23.01
C PHE A 316 -0.20 6.97 24.50
N ASN A 317 1.03 6.70 24.94
CA ASN A 317 1.31 6.27 26.31
C ASN A 317 1.50 7.46 27.27
N GLU A 318 2.43 8.38 27.00
CA GLU A 318 2.78 9.49 27.91
C GLU A 318 1.73 10.60 27.93
N HIS A 319 0.96 10.75 26.85
CA HIS A 319 0.02 11.86 26.67
C HIS A 319 -1.43 11.40 26.44
N GLN A 320 -1.70 10.09 26.52
CA GLN A 320 -3.03 9.47 26.41
C GLN A 320 -3.80 9.91 25.14
N LEU A 321 -3.07 10.23 24.08
CA LEU A 321 -3.65 10.64 22.81
C LEU A 321 -3.89 9.41 21.93
N TYR A 322 -5.06 8.79 22.08
CA TYR A 322 -5.41 7.54 21.39
C TYR A 322 -5.79 7.71 19.90
N GLY A 323 -5.58 8.88 19.29
CA GLY A 323 -5.91 9.17 17.89
C GLY A 323 -7.18 10.03 17.70
N PRO A 324 -7.80 10.02 16.50
CA PRO A 324 -7.43 9.23 15.34
C PRO A 324 -6.24 9.82 14.58
N PHE A 325 -5.37 8.97 14.07
CA PHE A 325 -4.18 9.33 13.30
C PHE A 325 -4.34 8.90 11.85
N LEU A 326 -4.02 9.80 10.91
CA LEU A 326 -3.98 9.52 9.47
C LEU A 326 -2.53 9.44 8.99
N LEU A 327 -2.19 8.38 8.27
CA LEU A 327 -0.91 8.20 7.60
C LEU A 327 -1.15 8.02 6.10
N VAL A 328 -0.70 8.98 5.30
CA VAL A 328 -0.80 8.96 3.84
C VAL A 328 0.54 8.49 3.28
N VAL A 329 0.56 7.32 2.65
CA VAL A 329 1.80 6.62 2.26
C VAL A 329 1.77 6.15 0.80
N PRO A 330 2.93 6.07 0.11
CA PRO A 330 3.03 5.42 -1.19
C PRO A 330 2.61 3.95 -1.13
N LEU A 331 1.87 3.47 -2.14
CA LEU A 331 1.40 2.07 -2.22
C LEU A 331 2.56 1.05 -2.08
N SER A 332 3.74 1.36 -2.61
CA SER A 332 4.95 0.53 -2.53
C SER A 332 5.53 0.39 -1.12
N THR A 333 5.23 1.30 -0.20
CA THR A 333 5.75 1.30 1.18
C THR A 333 4.70 0.87 2.21
N LEU A 334 3.42 0.83 1.83
CA LEU A 334 2.29 0.64 2.73
C LEU A 334 2.38 -0.66 3.54
N THR A 335 2.80 -1.77 2.92
CA THR A 335 2.98 -3.06 3.59
C THR A 335 4.14 -3.06 4.57
N SER A 336 5.18 -2.25 4.33
CA SER A 336 6.26 -2.01 5.28
C SER A 336 5.75 -1.20 6.48
N TRP A 337 5.03 -0.10 6.24
CA TRP A 337 4.41 0.70 7.31
C TRP A 337 3.48 -0.14 8.18
N GLN A 338 2.65 -1.01 7.59
CA GLN A 338 1.79 -1.93 8.34
C GLN A 338 2.59 -2.87 9.26
N ARG A 339 3.65 -3.50 8.73
CA ARG A 339 4.51 -4.41 9.51
C ARG A 339 5.25 -3.68 10.63
N GLU A 340 5.86 -2.55 10.34
CA GLU A 340 6.59 -1.77 11.36
C GLU A 340 5.65 -1.27 12.47
N ILE A 341 4.40 -0.90 12.17
CA ILE A 341 3.43 -0.52 13.22
C ILE A 341 3.09 -1.73 14.11
N GLN A 342 2.88 -2.91 13.53
CA GLN A 342 2.58 -4.13 14.29
C GLN A 342 3.74 -4.55 15.20
N ILE A 343 4.99 -4.33 14.78
CA ILE A 343 6.20 -4.61 15.57
C ILE A 343 6.43 -3.54 16.67
N TRP A 344 6.48 -2.25 16.31
CA TRP A 344 6.90 -1.17 17.20
C TRP A 344 5.78 -0.58 18.07
N ALA A 345 4.51 -0.85 17.75
CA ALA A 345 3.34 -0.36 18.49
C ALA A 345 2.12 -1.32 18.45
N PRO A 346 2.26 -2.61 18.83
CA PRO A 346 1.19 -3.62 18.76
C PRO A 346 -0.09 -3.24 19.53
N GLN A 347 0.00 -2.40 20.55
CA GLN A 347 -1.13 -1.86 21.30
C GLN A 347 -2.02 -0.88 20.50
N MET A 348 -1.58 -0.44 19.32
CA MET A 348 -2.33 0.46 18.45
C MET A 348 -3.11 -0.33 17.39
N ASN A 349 -4.42 -0.14 17.34
CA ASN A 349 -5.21 -0.69 16.23
C ASN A 349 -5.00 0.14 14.96
N ALA A 350 -4.10 -0.32 14.09
CA ALA A 350 -3.95 0.17 12.73
C ALA A 350 -4.93 -0.52 11.75
N VAL A 351 -5.41 0.25 10.76
CA VAL A 351 -6.29 -0.21 9.68
C VAL A 351 -5.71 0.26 8.34
N VAL A 352 -5.67 -0.63 7.35
CA VAL A 352 -5.32 -0.29 5.96
C VAL A 352 -6.59 0.08 5.19
N TYR A 353 -6.72 1.35 4.82
CA TYR A 353 -7.81 1.85 3.99
C TYR A 353 -7.40 1.85 2.51
N LEU A 354 -7.55 0.67 1.89
CA LEU A 354 -7.17 0.36 0.50
C LEU A 354 -8.21 -0.56 -0.15
N GLY A 355 -8.32 -0.48 -1.48
CA GLY A 355 -9.08 -1.42 -2.31
C GLY A 355 -10.20 -0.78 -3.12
N ASP A 356 -11.02 -1.65 -3.71
CA ASP A 356 -12.17 -1.31 -4.55
C ASP A 356 -13.36 -0.76 -3.72
N ILE A 357 -14.55 -0.66 -4.32
CA ILE A 357 -15.76 -0.21 -3.62
C ILE A 357 -16.19 -1.21 -2.54
N SER A 358 -16.13 -2.52 -2.81
CA SER A 358 -16.52 -3.57 -1.86
C SER A 358 -15.54 -3.66 -0.68
N SER A 359 -14.23 -3.68 -0.92
CA SER A 359 -13.19 -3.61 0.12
C SER A 359 -13.41 -2.44 1.08
N ARG A 360 -13.65 -1.24 0.52
CA ARG A 360 -13.87 -0.04 1.33
C ARG A 360 -15.19 -0.08 2.11
N ASN A 361 -16.23 -0.69 1.55
CA ASN A 361 -17.49 -0.91 2.28
C ASN A 361 -17.33 -1.89 3.44
N VAL A 362 -16.57 -2.99 3.30
CA VAL A 362 -16.23 -3.91 4.41
C VAL A 362 -15.51 -3.18 5.56
N ILE A 363 -14.54 -2.33 5.24
CA ILE A 363 -13.84 -1.53 6.26
C ILE A 363 -14.81 -0.55 6.94
N ARG A 364 -15.69 0.10 6.17
CA ARG A 364 -16.72 1.04 6.67
C ARG A 364 -17.74 0.39 7.60
N THR A 365 -18.18 -0.84 7.33
CA THR A 365 -19.20 -1.53 8.16
C THR A 365 -18.60 -2.18 9.41
N HIS A 366 -17.46 -2.86 9.30
CA HIS A 366 -16.96 -3.70 10.39
C HIS A 366 -15.81 -3.05 11.20
N GLU A 367 -14.91 -2.29 10.58
CA GLU A 367 -13.70 -1.76 11.25
C GLU A 367 -13.82 -0.28 11.65
N TRP A 368 -14.69 0.50 11.00
CA TRP A 368 -14.73 1.96 11.16
C TRP A 368 -15.29 2.43 12.51
N MET A 369 -16.50 1.97 12.87
CA MET A 369 -17.20 2.38 14.10
C MET A 369 -17.89 1.20 14.79
N HIS A 370 -18.01 1.27 16.12
CA HIS A 370 -18.98 0.49 16.87
C HIS A 370 -20.39 1.05 16.61
N MET A 371 -21.17 0.38 15.75
CA MET A 371 -22.55 0.75 15.42
C MET A 371 -23.42 1.17 16.64
N PRO A 372 -23.44 0.47 17.79
CA PRO A 372 -24.29 0.86 18.93
C PRO A 372 -23.80 2.10 19.70
N THR A 373 -22.54 2.54 19.56
CA THR A 373 -21.98 3.65 20.37
C THR A 373 -21.41 4.80 19.54
N ARG A 374 -21.33 4.65 18.21
CA ARG A 374 -20.73 5.59 17.24
C ARG A 374 -19.29 6.02 17.60
N ARG A 375 -18.58 5.21 18.40
CA ARG A 375 -17.15 5.34 18.67
C ARG A 375 -16.36 4.70 17.54
N LEU A 376 -15.22 5.30 17.16
CA LEU A 376 -14.27 4.69 16.22
C LEU A 376 -13.71 3.37 16.82
N LYS A 377 -13.27 2.41 15.99
CA LYS A 377 -12.55 1.21 16.50
C LYS A 377 -11.03 1.27 16.33
N PHE A 378 -10.53 2.20 15.51
CA PHE A 378 -9.12 2.28 15.10
C PHE A 378 -8.40 3.44 15.78
N ASN A 379 -7.06 3.33 15.88
CA ASN A 379 -6.17 4.42 16.30
C ASN A 379 -5.47 5.05 15.09
N ILE A 380 -5.00 4.23 14.15
CA ILE A 380 -4.27 4.64 12.93
C ILE A 380 -5.03 4.18 11.68
N ILE A 381 -5.12 5.04 10.67
CA ILE A 381 -5.43 4.64 9.29
C ILE A 381 -4.23 4.88 8.39
N LEU A 382 -3.83 3.83 7.66
CA LEU A 382 -2.93 3.89 6.50
C LEU A 382 -3.78 4.06 5.24
N THR A 383 -3.46 5.02 4.37
CA THR A 383 -4.13 5.19 3.07
C THR A 383 -3.15 5.67 2.00
N THR A 384 -3.49 5.47 0.73
CA THR A 384 -2.71 5.99 -0.40
C THR A 384 -3.26 7.32 -0.90
N TYR A 385 -2.42 8.09 -1.59
CA TYR A 385 -2.76 9.37 -2.20
C TYR A 385 -4.00 9.30 -3.12
N GLU A 386 -4.16 8.23 -3.88
CA GLU A 386 -5.25 8.03 -4.83
C GLU A 386 -6.60 7.76 -4.14
N ILE A 387 -6.59 6.88 -3.13
CA ILE A 387 -7.79 6.55 -2.35
C ILE A 387 -8.24 7.76 -1.52
N LEU A 388 -7.30 8.55 -1.00
CA LEU A 388 -7.61 9.79 -0.28
C LEU A 388 -8.34 10.81 -1.17
N LEU A 389 -7.96 10.92 -2.45
CA LEU A 389 -8.67 11.75 -3.42
C LEU A 389 -10.05 11.19 -3.77
N LYS A 390 -10.17 9.87 -3.99
CA LYS A 390 -11.47 9.22 -4.28
C LYS A 390 -12.49 9.36 -3.13
N ASP A 391 -12.05 9.30 -1.87
CA ASP A 391 -12.93 9.31 -0.67
C ASP A 391 -12.83 10.58 0.21
N LYS A 392 -12.40 11.72 -0.35
CA LYS A 392 -12.11 12.92 0.45
C LYS A 392 -13.29 13.42 1.32
N SER A 393 -14.53 13.22 0.87
CA SER A 393 -15.75 13.60 1.60
C SER A 393 -16.00 12.72 2.84
N PHE A 394 -15.57 11.46 2.81
CA PHE A 394 -15.69 10.52 3.92
C PHE A 394 -14.56 10.73 4.94
N LEU A 395 -13.32 10.86 4.46
CA LEU A 395 -12.14 11.07 5.32
C LEU A 395 -12.10 12.48 5.96
N GLY A 396 -12.56 13.51 5.22
CA GLY A 396 -12.70 14.88 5.73
C GLY A 396 -13.86 15.07 6.71
N GLY A 397 -14.74 14.07 6.86
CA GLY A 397 -15.79 14.05 7.89
C GLY A 397 -15.27 13.81 9.31
N LEU A 398 -14.01 13.39 9.47
CA LEU A 398 -13.33 13.21 10.75
C LEU A 398 -12.40 14.39 11.06
N SER A 399 -12.19 14.64 12.36
CA SER A 399 -11.15 15.54 12.87
C SER A 399 -9.96 14.69 13.31
N TRP A 400 -8.78 14.95 12.74
CA TRP A 400 -7.60 14.11 12.91
C TRP A 400 -6.66 14.68 13.97
N ALA A 401 -6.22 13.85 14.93
CA ALA A 401 -5.26 14.27 15.95
C ALA A 401 -3.85 14.49 15.36
N PHE A 402 -3.52 13.75 14.29
CA PHE A 402 -2.26 13.80 13.56
C PHE A 402 -2.49 13.44 12.10
N ILE A 403 -1.81 14.12 11.18
CA ILE A 403 -1.65 13.69 9.77
C ILE A 403 -0.15 13.55 9.48
N GLY A 404 0.28 12.33 9.15
CA GLY A 404 1.60 12.05 8.59
C GLY A 404 1.51 11.83 7.08
N VAL A 405 2.47 12.35 6.33
CA VAL A 405 2.57 12.15 4.88
C VAL A 405 3.98 11.66 4.54
N ASP A 406 4.09 10.46 3.97
CA ASP A 406 5.35 9.82 3.58
C ASP A 406 5.67 10.03 2.10
N GLU A 407 6.93 10.30 1.79
CA GLU A 407 7.37 10.90 0.52
C GLU A 407 6.61 12.19 0.16
N ALA A 408 6.59 13.12 1.13
CA ALA A 408 5.96 14.44 1.06
C ALA A 408 6.42 15.33 -0.11
N HIS A 409 7.45 14.94 -0.88
CA HIS A 409 7.80 15.58 -2.16
C HIS A 409 6.59 15.62 -3.14
N ARG A 410 5.57 14.78 -2.95
CA ARG A 410 4.30 14.83 -3.71
C ARG A 410 3.45 16.08 -3.44
N LEU A 411 3.76 16.86 -2.40
CA LEU A 411 3.05 18.10 -2.03
C LEU A 411 3.76 19.39 -2.48
N LYS A 412 4.86 19.30 -3.24
CA LYS A 412 5.62 20.44 -3.80
C LYS A 412 4.76 21.54 -4.44
N ASN A 413 3.69 21.16 -5.15
CA ASN A 413 2.82 22.09 -5.86
C ASN A 413 1.52 22.38 -5.08
N ASP A 414 1.37 23.63 -4.63
CA ASP A 414 0.18 24.21 -3.98
C ASP A 414 -1.08 24.16 -4.85
N ASP A 415 -0.93 24.19 -6.18
CA ASP A 415 -2.07 24.09 -7.10
C ASP A 415 -2.67 22.67 -7.18
N SER A 416 -1.96 21.66 -6.68
CA SER A 416 -2.36 20.25 -6.74
C SER A 416 -3.69 19.96 -6.03
N LEU A 417 -4.54 19.13 -6.67
CA LEU A 417 -5.78 18.65 -6.05
C LEU A 417 -5.53 17.90 -4.74
N LEU A 418 -4.39 17.22 -4.61
CA LEU A 418 -3.97 16.54 -3.39
C LEU A 418 -3.67 17.55 -2.27
N TYR A 419 -2.93 18.61 -2.58
CA TYR A 419 -2.63 19.70 -1.65
C TYR A 419 -3.92 20.35 -1.15
N LYS A 420 -4.80 20.74 -2.09
CA LYS A 420 -6.09 21.38 -1.84
C LYS A 420 -7.10 20.48 -1.12
N SER A 421 -6.96 19.15 -1.19
CA SER A 421 -7.81 18.21 -0.44
C SER A 421 -7.25 17.92 0.97
N LEU A 422 -5.93 17.88 1.14
CA LEU A 422 -5.32 17.67 2.46
C LEU A 422 -5.31 18.93 3.33
N ILE A 423 -5.26 20.13 2.74
CA ILE A 423 -5.42 21.39 3.50
C ILE A 423 -6.85 21.49 4.10
N GLU A 424 -7.87 20.96 3.41
CA GLU A 424 -9.28 20.88 3.84
C GLU A 424 -9.48 20.00 5.09
N PHE A 425 -8.57 19.05 5.37
CA PHE A 425 -8.70 18.10 6.48
C PHE A 425 -8.32 18.72 7.83
N LYS A 426 -9.31 18.84 8.72
CA LYS A 426 -9.18 19.31 10.10
C LYS A 426 -8.17 18.46 10.87
N SER A 427 -7.09 19.09 11.32
CA SER A 427 -5.93 18.39 11.91
C SER A 427 -5.25 19.21 13.01
N ASN A 428 -4.83 18.55 14.10
CA ASN A 428 -4.18 19.20 15.25
C ASN A 428 -2.63 19.21 15.20
N HIS A 429 -2.02 18.42 14.33
CA HIS A 429 -0.58 18.35 14.10
C HIS A 429 -0.32 17.69 12.74
N ARG A 430 0.73 18.12 12.04
CA ARG A 430 1.13 17.58 10.73
C ARG A 430 2.62 17.20 10.74
N LEU A 431 2.95 16.06 10.12
CA LEU A 431 4.33 15.63 9.88
C LEU A 431 4.51 15.32 8.39
N LEU A 432 5.48 15.97 7.77
CA LEU A 432 5.94 15.63 6.43
C LEU A 432 7.22 14.81 6.52
N ILE A 433 7.28 13.67 5.84
CA ILE A 433 8.42 12.76 5.83
C ILE A 433 8.96 12.72 4.40
N THR A 434 10.26 12.90 4.21
CA THR A 434 10.88 12.88 2.88
C THR A 434 12.32 12.36 2.91
N GLY A 435 12.78 11.73 1.83
CA GLY A 435 14.21 11.47 1.59
C GLY A 435 14.92 12.53 0.74
N THR A 436 14.17 13.43 0.08
CA THR A 436 14.69 14.34 -0.94
C THR A 436 15.04 15.73 -0.40
N PRO A 437 15.99 16.45 -1.04
CA PRO A 437 16.28 17.85 -0.70
C PRO A 437 15.08 18.77 -0.96
N LEU A 438 14.94 19.81 -0.11
CA LEU A 438 13.88 20.82 -0.11
C LEU A 438 14.32 22.16 -0.76
N GLN A 439 15.36 22.13 -1.60
CA GLN A 439 16.14 23.31 -2.02
C GLN A 439 15.75 23.86 -3.40
N ASN A 440 14.65 23.35 -3.95
CA ASN A 440 14.52 23.16 -5.39
C ASN A 440 13.78 24.36 -6.03
N SER A 441 12.82 24.92 -5.28
CA SER A 441 12.31 26.27 -5.45
C SER A 441 11.86 26.82 -4.10
N LEU A 442 11.99 28.13 -3.89
CA LEU A 442 11.39 28.80 -2.73
C LEU A 442 9.87 28.57 -2.66
N LYS A 443 9.19 28.40 -3.81
CA LYS A 443 7.73 28.10 -3.84
C LYS A 443 7.41 26.70 -3.32
N GLU A 444 8.27 25.72 -3.57
CA GLU A 444 8.08 24.37 -3.02
C GLU A 444 8.39 24.31 -1.52
N LEU A 445 9.40 25.06 -1.06
CA LEU A 445 9.64 25.21 0.37
C LEU A 445 8.46 25.89 1.05
N TRP A 446 7.95 26.99 0.47
CA TRP A 446 6.77 27.69 0.99
C TRP A 446 5.52 26.82 1.01
N SER A 447 5.22 26.05 -0.05
CA SER A 447 4.03 25.21 -0.08
C SER A 447 4.08 24.14 1.02
N LEU A 448 5.25 23.52 1.26
CA LEU A 448 5.42 22.55 2.35
C LEU A 448 5.32 23.20 3.75
N LEU A 449 5.77 24.45 3.92
CA LEU A 449 5.62 25.22 5.15
C LEU A 449 4.18 25.67 5.41
N HIS A 450 3.51 26.23 4.40
CA HIS A 450 2.10 26.63 4.43
C HIS A 450 1.18 25.41 4.66
N PHE A 451 1.54 24.24 4.14
CA PHE A 451 0.85 22.99 4.45
C PHE A 451 0.96 22.59 5.93
N ILE A 452 2.09 22.88 6.56
CA ILE A 452 2.45 22.51 7.93
C ILE A 452 1.85 23.45 8.98
N MET A 453 1.88 24.76 8.72
CA MET A 453 1.27 25.80 9.56
C MET A 453 0.67 26.92 8.68
N PRO A 454 -0.56 26.77 8.16
CA PRO A 454 -1.15 27.75 7.25
C PRO A 454 -1.42 29.11 7.90
N GLU A 455 -1.64 29.15 9.21
CA GLU A 455 -1.84 30.39 9.97
C GLU A 455 -0.58 31.28 10.03
N LYS A 456 0.61 30.70 9.88
CA LYS A 456 1.89 31.44 9.90
C LYS A 456 2.34 31.89 8.51
N PHE A 457 2.21 31.03 7.50
CA PHE A 457 2.75 31.25 6.16
C PHE A 457 1.63 31.51 5.13
N CYS A 458 0.75 32.47 5.44
CA CYS A 458 -0.55 32.63 4.78
C CYS A 458 -0.52 33.22 3.35
N SER A 459 0.60 33.77 2.89
CA SER A 459 0.77 34.34 1.55
C SER A 459 2.11 33.94 0.95
N TRP A 460 2.13 33.65 -0.35
CA TRP A 460 3.37 33.47 -1.13
C TRP A 460 4.08 34.80 -1.34
N GLU A 461 3.34 35.85 -1.69
CA GLU A 461 3.89 37.16 -2.08
C GLU A 461 4.73 37.76 -0.95
N ASN A 462 4.22 37.76 0.27
CA ASN A 462 4.95 38.22 1.46
C ASN A 462 6.24 37.42 1.71
N PHE A 463 6.21 36.10 1.48
CA PHE A 463 7.35 35.21 1.70
C PHE A 463 8.43 35.37 0.61
N GLU A 464 8.01 35.65 -0.63
CA GLU A 464 8.91 36.02 -1.73
C GLU A 464 9.50 37.43 -1.55
N GLU A 465 8.78 38.39 -0.97
CA GLU A 465 9.34 39.70 -0.59
C GLU A 465 10.36 39.61 0.56
N GLU A 466 10.13 38.73 1.55
CA GLU A 466 11.00 38.59 2.72
C GLU A 466 12.27 37.77 2.46
N HIS A 467 12.18 36.73 1.62
CA HIS A 467 13.30 35.79 1.33
C HIS A 467 13.76 35.75 -0.13
N GLY A 468 13.29 36.67 -0.97
CA GLY A 468 13.54 36.70 -2.42
C GLY A 468 14.99 36.94 -2.85
N LYS A 469 15.21 36.81 -4.17
CA LYS A 469 16.54 36.89 -4.81
C LYS A 469 17.14 38.30 -4.74
N GLY A 470 17.88 38.59 -3.67
CA GLY A 470 18.63 39.83 -3.55
C GLY A 470 19.46 40.03 -2.27
N ARG A 471 19.40 39.12 -1.30
CA ARG A 471 20.17 39.21 -0.04
C ARG A 471 20.70 37.84 0.37
N GLU A 472 22.02 37.69 0.52
CA GLU A 472 22.63 36.49 1.12
C GLU A 472 22.11 36.27 2.56
N TYR A 473 21.90 37.37 3.30
CA TYR A 473 21.24 37.41 4.60
C TYR A 473 19.83 36.81 4.61
N GLY A 474 19.12 36.80 3.47
CA GLY A 474 17.77 36.22 3.35
C GLY A 474 17.76 34.72 3.62
N TYR A 475 18.71 33.99 3.04
CA TYR A 475 18.90 32.55 3.27
C TYR A 475 19.35 32.26 4.71
N ALA A 476 20.24 33.06 5.28
CA ALA A 476 20.68 32.88 6.67
C ALA A 476 19.54 33.13 7.69
N SER A 477 18.66 34.10 7.41
CA SER A 477 17.45 34.33 8.22
C SER A 477 16.45 33.18 8.07
N LEU A 478 16.19 32.75 6.82
CA LEU A 478 15.32 31.63 6.51
C LEU A 478 15.79 30.34 7.18
N HIS A 479 17.08 30.00 7.14
CA HIS A 479 17.61 28.81 7.81
C HIS A 479 17.37 28.81 9.33
N ARG A 480 17.51 29.95 10.00
CA ARG A 480 17.19 30.10 11.44
C ARG A 480 15.69 29.97 11.73
N GLU A 481 14.84 30.35 10.78
CA GLU A 481 13.39 30.18 10.90
C GLU A 481 12.92 28.74 10.57
N LEU A 482 13.64 28.02 9.70
CA LEU A 482 13.41 26.62 9.37
C LEU A 482 13.86 25.65 10.46
N GLU A 483 14.93 25.98 11.20
CA GLU A 483 15.52 25.16 12.28
C GLU A 483 14.50 24.51 13.25
N PRO A 484 13.47 25.19 13.78
CA PRO A 484 12.45 24.57 14.64
C PRO A 484 11.40 23.71 13.91
N PHE A 485 11.39 23.67 12.57
CA PHE A 485 10.41 22.93 11.75
C PHE A 485 11.03 21.84 10.88
N LEU A 486 12.35 21.86 10.66
CA LEU A 486 13.06 20.97 9.73
C LEU A 486 14.26 20.28 10.40
N ILE A 487 14.25 18.96 10.42
CA ILE A 487 15.44 18.14 10.75
C ILE A 487 15.92 17.40 9.49
N ARG A 488 17.23 17.43 9.23
CA ARG A 488 17.91 16.75 8.12
C ARG A 488 19.31 16.33 8.50
N ARG A 489 19.60 15.02 8.39
CA ARG A 489 20.91 14.40 8.67
C ARG A 489 21.25 13.40 7.56
N VAL A 490 22.54 13.25 7.24
CA VAL A 490 23.03 12.22 6.29
C VAL A 490 23.75 11.08 7.01
N LYS A 491 23.85 9.90 6.38
CA LYS A 491 24.42 8.69 6.98
C LYS A 491 25.83 8.91 7.55
N LYS A 492 26.67 9.70 6.86
CA LYS A 492 28.03 10.01 7.31
C LYS A 492 28.09 10.81 8.63
N ASP A 493 27.03 11.53 8.98
CA ASP A 493 26.96 12.30 10.23
C ASP A 493 26.60 11.40 11.43
N VAL A 494 25.74 10.40 11.21
CA VAL A 494 25.04 9.66 12.29
C VAL A 494 25.42 8.18 12.42
N GLU A 495 25.87 7.51 11.36
CA GLU A 495 26.14 6.06 11.37
C GLU A 495 27.64 5.75 11.26
N LYS A 496 28.41 6.25 12.24
CA LYS A 496 29.86 5.99 12.39
C LYS A 496 30.23 4.51 12.55
N SER A 497 29.23 3.65 12.79
CA SER A 497 29.37 2.20 12.93
C SER A 497 29.34 1.43 11.61
N LEU A 498 28.85 2.03 10.51
CA LEU A 498 28.86 1.38 9.20
C LEU A 498 30.21 1.63 8.52
N PRO A 499 31.03 0.60 8.25
CA PRO A 499 32.32 0.80 7.62
C PRO A 499 32.15 1.27 6.17
N ALA A 500 33.18 1.98 5.67
CA ALA A 500 33.19 2.51 4.31
C ALA A 500 33.06 1.39 3.26
N LYS A 501 32.51 1.74 2.10
CA LYS A 501 32.60 0.93 0.88
C LYS A 501 33.54 1.59 -0.11
N VAL A 502 34.29 0.79 -0.87
CA VAL A 502 35.19 1.25 -1.94
C VAL A 502 34.84 0.46 -3.20
N GLU A 503 34.55 1.15 -4.31
CA GLU A 503 34.28 0.51 -5.62
C GLU A 503 35.44 0.75 -6.59
N GLN A 504 36.21 -0.31 -6.86
CA GLN A 504 37.33 -0.30 -7.80
C GLN A 504 36.90 -0.97 -9.11
N ILE A 505 37.11 -0.27 -10.23
CA ILE A 505 36.77 -0.76 -11.57
C ILE A 505 38.05 -1.28 -12.24
N LEU A 506 38.18 -2.60 -12.27
CA LEU A 506 39.34 -3.27 -12.82
C LEU A 506 39.10 -3.47 -14.32
N ARG A 507 39.85 -2.73 -15.14
CA ARG A 507 39.89 -2.90 -16.59
C ARG A 507 40.80 -4.07 -16.95
N VAL A 508 40.30 -4.96 -17.80
CA VAL A 508 40.91 -6.24 -18.14
C VAL A 508 41.04 -6.33 -19.66
N GLU A 509 42.18 -6.78 -20.15
CA GLU A 509 42.39 -6.94 -21.60
C GLU A 509 41.92 -8.34 -22.05
N MET A 510 41.49 -8.46 -23.31
CA MET A 510 41.04 -9.73 -23.89
C MET A 510 42.22 -10.69 -24.08
N SER A 511 42.00 -11.99 -23.83
CA SER A 511 42.93 -13.02 -24.33
C SER A 511 42.91 -13.05 -25.86
N ALA A 512 43.97 -13.57 -26.51
CA ALA A 512 44.00 -13.74 -27.97
C ALA A 512 42.79 -14.58 -28.47
N LEU A 513 42.45 -15.66 -27.75
CA LEU A 513 41.28 -16.48 -28.06
C LEU A 513 39.94 -15.69 -27.93
N GLN A 514 39.84 -14.75 -26.98
CA GLN A 514 38.70 -13.83 -26.90
C GLN A 514 38.70 -12.85 -28.08
N LYS A 515 39.84 -12.24 -28.45
CA LYS A 515 39.96 -11.36 -29.62
C LYS A 515 39.50 -12.08 -30.90
N GLN A 516 39.99 -13.30 -31.13
CA GLN A 516 39.63 -14.13 -32.27
C GLN A 516 38.13 -14.42 -32.33
N TYR A 517 37.52 -14.91 -31.25
CA TYR A 517 36.06 -15.16 -31.23
C TYR A 517 35.23 -13.88 -31.34
N TYR A 518 35.69 -12.75 -30.79
CA TYR A 518 35.00 -11.46 -30.91
C TYR A 518 35.03 -10.95 -32.36
N LYS A 519 36.18 -11.07 -33.06
CA LYS A 519 36.29 -10.83 -34.51
C LYS A 519 35.30 -11.71 -35.28
N TRP A 520 35.27 -13.03 -35.01
CA TRP A 520 34.37 -13.97 -35.69
C TRP A 520 32.88 -13.71 -35.44
N ILE A 521 32.48 -13.31 -34.23
CA ILE A 521 31.07 -12.98 -33.93
C ILE A 521 30.63 -11.74 -34.72
N LEU A 522 31.49 -10.73 -34.87
CA LEU A 522 31.20 -9.53 -35.66
C LEU A 522 31.12 -9.84 -37.17
N THR A 523 32.09 -10.56 -37.72
CA THR A 523 32.13 -10.85 -39.17
C THR A 523 31.02 -11.83 -39.59
N ARG A 524 30.77 -12.90 -38.82
CA ARG A 524 29.69 -13.86 -39.11
C ARG A 524 28.30 -13.21 -39.06
N ASN A 525 28.10 -12.19 -38.23
CA ASN A 525 26.84 -11.45 -38.13
C ASN A 525 26.78 -10.21 -39.05
N TYR A 526 27.74 -10.02 -39.96
CA TYR A 526 27.84 -8.83 -40.82
C TYR A 526 26.55 -8.53 -41.60
N LYS A 527 25.90 -9.54 -42.20
CA LYS A 527 24.61 -9.40 -42.92
C LYS A 527 23.41 -8.99 -42.04
N ALA A 528 23.56 -8.99 -40.71
CA ALA A 528 22.61 -8.42 -39.76
C ALA A 528 23.01 -7.01 -39.31
N LEU A 529 24.32 -6.76 -39.11
CA LEU A 529 24.88 -5.46 -38.72
C LEU A 529 24.76 -4.41 -39.83
N SER A 530 25.08 -4.77 -41.08
CA SER A 530 25.02 -3.87 -42.25
C SER A 530 23.60 -3.36 -42.56
N LYS A 531 22.56 -4.11 -42.16
CA LYS A 531 21.15 -3.68 -42.28
C LYS A 531 20.77 -2.56 -41.30
N GLY A 532 21.63 -2.23 -40.31
CA GLY A 532 21.52 -1.04 -39.47
C GLY A 532 20.12 -0.79 -38.91
N SER A 533 19.62 0.45 -39.03
CA SER A 533 18.28 0.83 -38.55
C SER A 533 17.11 0.14 -39.30
N LYS A 534 17.37 -0.74 -40.29
CA LYS A 534 16.37 -1.63 -40.92
C LYS A 534 16.40 -3.08 -40.41
N GLY A 535 17.40 -3.50 -39.62
CA GLY A 535 17.49 -4.85 -39.03
C GLY A 535 16.47 -5.13 -37.91
N SER A 536 16.36 -6.38 -37.45
CA SER A 536 15.51 -6.73 -36.29
C SER A 536 16.21 -6.40 -34.96
N THR A 537 15.50 -5.80 -34.00
CA THR A 537 16.04 -5.53 -32.66
C THR A 537 16.42 -6.80 -31.90
N SER A 538 15.71 -7.91 -32.12
CA SER A 538 16.09 -9.22 -31.56
C SER A 538 17.42 -9.75 -32.11
N GLY A 539 17.77 -9.42 -33.36
CA GLY A 539 19.06 -9.80 -33.95
C GLY A 539 20.21 -9.08 -33.25
N PHE A 540 20.11 -7.76 -33.10
CA PHE A 540 21.10 -6.97 -32.36
C PHE A 540 21.26 -7.42 -30.91
N LEU A 541 20.16 -7.75 -30.21
CA LEU A 541 20.22 -8.28 -28.85
C LEU A 541 20.92 -9.65 -28.76
N ASN A 542 20.73 -10.53 -29.75
CA ASN A 542 21.44 -11.81 -29.79
C ASN A 542 22.95 -11.63 -29.99
N VAL A 543 23.37 -10.84 -30.99
CA VAL A 543 24.80 -10.53 -31.24
C VAL A 543 25.44 -9.89 -30.00
N MET A 544 24.72 -8.95 -29.38
CA MET A 544 25.15 -8.29 -28.15
C MET A 544 25.37 -9.28 -26.98
N MET A 545 24.47 -10.25 -26.80
CA MET A 545 24.62 -11.31 -25.80
C MET A 545 25.74 -12.30 -26.15
N GLU A 546 26.03 -12.54 -27.43
CA GLU A 546 27.20 -13.32 -27.87
C GLU A 546 28.51 -12.58 -27.56
N LEU A 547 28.57 -11.27 -27.78
CA LEU A 547 29.74 -10.46 -27.44
C LEU A 547 29.95 -10.36 -25.91
N LYS A 548 28.89 -10.22 -25.09
CA LYS A 548 29.02 -10.33 -23.63
C LYS A 548 29.51 -11.71 -23.20
N LYS A 549 29.04 -12.80 -23.82
CA LYS A 549 29.55 -14.17 -23.57
C LYS A 549 31.05 -14.26 -23.90
N CYS A 550 31.49 -13.64 -24.99
CA CYS A 550 32.91 -13.54 -25.34
C CYS A 550 33.73 -12.80 -24.28
N CYS A 551 33.27 -11.62 -23.85
CA CYS A 551 33.94 -10.80 -22.83
C CYS A 551 34.08 -11.54 -21.48
N ASN A 552 33.11 -12.40 -21.16
CA ASN A 552 33.13 -13.24 -19.97
C ASN A 552 34.08 -14.44 -20.12
N HIS A 553 33.81 -15.36 -21.04
CA HIS A 553 34.58 -16.60 -21.17
C HIS A 553 34.33 -17.34 -22.50
N CYS A 554 35.39 -17.76 -23.19
CA CYS A 554 35.30 -18.43 -24.50
C CYS A 554 34.39 -19.67 -24.51
N TYR A 555 34.45 -20.50 -23.45
CA TYR A 555 33.59 -21.69 -23.30
C TYR A 555 32.07 -21.41 -23.28
N LEU A 556 31.64 -20.15 -23.11
CA LEU A 556 30.22 -19.78 -23.23
C LEU A 556 29.74 -19.75 -24.70
N ILE A 557 30.65 -19.68 -25.67
CA ILE A 557 30.38 -19.66 -27.11
C ILE A 557 30.54 -21.05 -27.71
N LYS A 558 31.75 -21.63 -27.61
CA LYS A 558 32.08 -22.99 -28.03
C LYS A 558 32.52 -23.77 -26.79
N PRO A 559 31.79 -24.81 -26.33
CA PRO A 559 32.30 -25.68 -25.28
C PRO A 559 33.61 -26.36 -25.76
N PRO A 560 34.51 -26.77 -24.86
CA PRO A 560 35.69 -27.52 -25.26
C PRO A 560 35.26 -28.79 -26.01
N GLU A 561 35.94 -29.10 -27.11
CA GLU A 561 35.77 -30.37 -27.80
C GLU A 561 36.34 -31.49 -26.92
N GLU A 562 35.69 -32.66 -26.86
CA GLU A 562 36.02 -33.74 -25.90
C GLU A 562 37.36 -34.45 -26.17
N HIS A 563 38.16 -33.92 -27.10
CA HIS A 563 39.46 -34.45 -27.50
C HIS A 563 40.59 -33.54 -27.00
N GLU A 564 41.68 -34.16 -26.52
CA GLU A 564 43.00 -33.56 -26.24
C GLU A 564 43.25 -32.81 -24.90
N VAL A 565 42.65 -33.22 -23.77
CA VAL A 565 43.26 -32.94 -22.44
C VAL A 565 43.13 -34.12 -21.47
N PHE A 566 44.24 -34.68 -20.98
CA PHE A 566 44.24 -35.77 -19.98
C PHE A 566 44.61 -35.32 -18.55
N ASN A 567 45.28 -34.17 -18.37
CA ASN A 567 45.74 -33.71 -17.06
C ASN A 567 44.85 -32.57 -16.50
N LYS A 568 44.37 -32.74 -15.27
CA LYS A 568 43.58 -31.71 -14.53
C LYS A 568 44.32 -30.37 -14.39
N GLN A 569 45.65 -30.42 -14.25
CA GLN A 569 46.49 -29.22 -14.09
C GLN A 569 46.55 -28.39 -15.39
N GLU A 570 46.64 -29.06 -16.54
CA GLU A 570 46.64 -28.44 -17.87
C GLU A 570 45.25 -27.90 -18.21
N LEU A 571 44.19 -28.66 -17.92
CA LEU A 571 42.80 -28.21 -18.09
C LEU A 571 42.53 -26.92 -17.29
N LEU A 572 43.01 -26.84 -16.03
CA LEU A 572 42.91 -25.63 -15.22
C LEU A 572 43.71 -24.45 -15.82
N GLN A 573 44.93 -24.68 -16.30
CA GLN A 573 45.71 -23.61 -16.95
C GLN A 573 45.09 -23.12 -18.26
N HIS A 574 44.55 -24.04 -19.07
CA HIS A 574 43.86 -23.69 -20.32
C HIS A 574 42.56 -22.92 -20.04
N LEU A 575 41.76 -23.38 -19.07
CA LEU A 575 40.57 -22.69 -18.59
C LEU A 575 40.91 -21.24 -18.17
N ILE A 576 41.89 -21.05 -17.29
CA ILE A 576 42.34 -19.74 -16.82
C ILE A 576 42.84 -18.87 -17.99
N ARG A 577 43.76 -19.37 -18.84
CA ARG A 577 44.29 -18.62 -20.00
C ARG A 577 43.21 -18.19 -21.00
N SER A 578 42.11 -18.94 -21.11
CA SER A 578 41.07 -18.65 -22.11
C SER A 578 40.31 -17.34 -21.87
N SER A 579 40.29 -16.79 -20.64
CA SER A 579 39.61 -15.51 -20.32
C SER A 579 40.48 -14.58 -19.48
N GLY A 580 40.71 -13.36 -19.97
CA GLY A 580 41.43 -12.33 -19.22
C GLY A 580 40.79 -12.02 -17.85
N LYS A 581 39.44 -12.04 -17.76
CA LYS A 581 38.72 -11.85 -16.50
C LYS A 581 39.05 -12.96 -15.49
N LEU A 582 39.20 -14.20 -15.97
CA LEU A 582 39.51 -15.34 -15.11
C LEU A 582 40.98 -15.35 -14.66
N ILE A 583 41.92 -14.89 -15.50
CA ILE A 583 43.33 -14.66 -15.10
C ILE A 583 43.42 -13.68 -13.94
N LEU A 584 42.72 -12.54 -14.03
CA LEU A 584 42.72 -11.54 -12.95
C LEU A 584 41.98 -12.03 -11.71
N LEU A 585 40.86 -12.75 -11.88
CA LEU A 585 40.09 -13.31 -10.76
C LEU A 585 40.88 -14.39 -9.99
N ASP A 586 41.62 -15.25 -10.68
CA ASP A 586 42.49 -16.26 -10.06
C ASP A 586 43.55 -15.63 -9.16
N LYS A 587 44.29 -14.66 -9.72
CA LYS A 587 45.27 -13.84 -9.00
C LYS A 587 44.66 -13.09 -7.80
N LEU A 588 43.47 -12.51 -7.97
CA LEU A 588 42.78 -11.77 -6.92
C LEU A 588 42.28 -12.69 -5.78
N LEU A 589 41.69 -13.84 -6.11
CA LEU A 589 41.14 -14.77 -5.13
C LEU A 589 42.23 -15.42 -4.26
N VAL A 590 43.40 -15.74 -4.81
CA VAL A 590 44.54 -16.24 -4.00
C VAL A 590 44.94 -15.20 -2.94
N ARG A 591 45.16 -13.95 -3.35
CA ARG A 591 45.53 -12.84 -2.47
C ARG A 591 44.44 -12.47 -1.45
N LEU A 592 43.16 -12.74 -1.74
CA LEU A 592 42.05 -12.59 -0.79
C LEU A 592 41.97 -13.76 0.19
N ARG A 593 42.27 -14.99 -0.24
CA ARG A 593 42.31 -16.19 0.62
C ARG A 593 43.42 -16.08 1.66
N GLU A 594 44.61 -15.66 1.25
CA GLU A 594 45.75 -15.38 2.14
C GLU A 594 45.44 -14.33 3.23
N ARG A 595 44.53 -13.39 2.93
CA ARG A 595 44.10 -12.32 3.84
C ARG A 595 42.92 -12.69 4.76
N GLY A 596 42.32 -13.87 4.59
CA GLY A 596 41.14 -14.27 5.37
C GLY A 596 39.91 -13.41 5.08
N ASN A 597 39.74 -12.99 3.83
CA ASN A 597 38.55 -12.29 3.35
C ASN A 597 37.47 -13.28 2.89
N ARG A 598 36.20 -12.82 2.81
CA ARG A 598 35.07 -13.64 2.33
C ARG A 598 34.44 -12.98 1.10
N VAL A 599 34.33 -13.75 0.01
CA VAL A 599 34.10 -13.21 -1.33
C VAL A 599 32.74 -13.62 -1.90
N LEU A 600 31.88 -12.64 -2.19
CA LEU A 600 30.72 -12.84 -3.05
C LEU A 600 31.13 -12.64 -4.51
N ILE A 601 30.72 -13.53 -5.42
CA ILE A 601 30.92 -13.34 -6.86
C ILE A 601 29.55 -13.32 -7.54
N PHE A 602 29.19 -12.17 -8.10
CA PHE A 602 27.96 -11.97 -8.88
C PHE A 602 28.24 -12.09 -10.37
N SER A 603 27.38 -12.81 -11.09
CA SER A 603 27.35 -12.83 -12.56
C SER A 603 25.91 -12.83 -13.07
N GLN A 604 25.68 -12.21 -14.23
CA GLN A 604 24.38 -12.23 -14.90
C GLN A 604 24.11 -13.57 -15.61
N MET A 605 25.15 -14.28 -16.03
CA MET A 605 25.03 -15.51 -16.82
C MET A 605 25.14 -16.75 -15.94
N VAL A 606 24.05 -17.52 -15.80
CA VAL A 606 24.03 -18.76 -15.01
C VAL A 606 25.11 -19.75 -15.46
N ARG A 607 25.37 -19.86 -16.77
CA ARG A 607 26.45 -20.70 -17.32
C ARG A 607 27.87 -20.24 -16.95
N MET A 608 28.07 -18.98 -16.57
CA MET A 608 29.35 -18.53 -16.01
C MET A 608 29.52 -19.03 -14.57
N LEU A 609 28.43 -19.18 -13.80
CA LEU A 609 28.46 -19.78 -12.46
C LEU A 609 28.76 -21.29 -12.51
N ASP A 610 28.43 -21.98 -13.61
CA ASP A 610 28.88 -23.36 -13.86
C ASP A 610 30.41 -23.41 -14.02
N ILE A 611 30.96 -22.57 -14.91
CA ILE A 611 32.41 -22.47 -15.18
C ILE A 611 33.19 -22.06 -13.94
N LEU A 612 32.70 -21.06 -13.17
CA LEU A 612 33.32 -20.63 -11.91
C LEU A 612 33.25 -21.73 -10.84
N ALA A 613 32.18 -22.51 -10.77
CA ALA A 613 32.06 -23.64 -9.87
C ALA A 613 33.06 -24.77 -10.20
N GLU A 614 33.34 -25.03 -11.48
CA GLU A 614 34.40 -25.96 -11.88
C GLU A 614 35.80 -25.43 -11.54
N TYR A 615 36.09 -24.17 -11.87
CA TYR A 615 37.34 -23.51 -11.51
C TYR A 615 37.62 -23.56 -9.99
N LEU A 616 36.62 -23.27 -9.14
CA LEU A 616 36.76 -23.33 -7.68
C LEU A 616 36.97 -24.77 -7.16
N LYS A 617 36.32 -25.78 -7.77
CA LYS A 617 36.59 -27.20 -7.49
C LYS A 617 38.04 -27.58 -7.81
N TYR A 618 38.56 -27.18 -8.98
CA TYR A 618 39.94 -27.46 -9.38
C TYR A 618 40.97 -26.74 -8.50
N ARG A 619 40.66 -25.52 -8.02
CA ARG A 619 41.48 -24.77 -7.04
C ARG A 619 41.31 -25.22 -5.58
N GLN A 620 40.40 -26.14 -5.27
CA GLN A 620 40.08 -26.60 -3.91
C GLN A 620 39.71 -25.44 -2.96
N PHE A 621 38.82 -24.56 -3.41
CA PHE A 621 38.24 -23.49 -2.60
C PHE A 621 36.80 -23.89 -2.23
N SER A 622 36.46 -23.92 -0.94
CA SER A 622 35.09 -24.18 -0.46
C SER A 622 34.15 -23.06 -0.90
N PHE A 623 33.00 -23.41 -1.49
CA PHE A 623 32.03 -22.45 -1.99
C PHE A 623 30.60 -22.97 -1.99
N GLN A 624 29.66 -22.04 -1.89
CA GLN A 624 28.23 -22.26 -2.15
C GLN A 624 27.80 -21.54 -3.43
N ARG A 625 26.61 -21.90 -3.94
CA ARG A 625 25.97 -21.27 -5.10
C ARG A 625 24.52 -20.93 -4.80
N LEU A 626 24.06 -19.80 -5.33
CA LEU A 626 22.69 -19.32 -5.25
C LEU A 626 22.25 -18.77 -6.62
N ASP A 627 21.38 -19.53 -7.27
CA ASP A 627 20.64 -19.14 -8.47
C ASP A 627 19.15 -19.52 -8.30
N GLY A 628 18.32 -19.08 -9.24
CA GLY A 628 16.87 -19.36 -9.27
C GLY A 628 16.48 -20.80 -9.59
N SER A 629 17.41 -21.76 -9.67
CA SER A 629 17.08 -23.20 -9.69
C SER A 629 16.97 -23.82 -8.29
N ILE A 630 17.59 -23.20 -7.29
CA ILE A 630 17.66 -23.73 -5.92
C ILE A 630 16.42 -23.29 -5.13
N LYS A 631 15.62 -24.27 -4.67
CA LYS A 631 14.42 -24.06 -3.84
C LYS A 631 14.73 -23.31 -2.54
N GLY A 632 13.81 -22.45 -2.08
CA GLY A 632 13.95 -21.60 -0.89
C GLY A 632 14.49 -22.26 0.39
N GLU A 633 14.16 -23.52 0.69
CA GLU A 633 14.68 -24.21 1.90
C GLU A 633 16.18 -24.51 1.81
N LEU A 634 16.62 -25.13 0.69
CA LEU A 634 18.04 -25.37 0.42
C LEU A 634 18.81 -24.04 0.30
N ARG A 635 18.18 -23.02 -0.29
CA ARG A 635 18.71 -21.65 -0.35
C ARG A 635 18.95 -21.08 1.05
N LYS A 636 18.01 -21.26 1.97
CA LYS A 636 18.17 -20.83 3.37
C LYS A 636 19.30 -21.60 4.05
N GLN A 637 19.36 -22.94 3.91
CA GLN A 637 20.43 -23.76 4.50
C GLN A 637 21.83 -23.31 4.03
N ALA A 638 22.00 -23.01 2.73
CA ALA A 638 23.26 -22.49 2.20
C ALA A 638 23.61 -21.07 2.72
N LEU A 639 22.62 -20.19 2.89
CA LEU A 639 22.80 -18.85 3.45
C LEU A 639 23.16 -18.89 4.95
N ASP A 640 22.50 -19.77 5.71
CA ASP A 640 22.76 -19.94 7.14
C ASP A 640 24.14 -20.59 7.36
N HIS A 641 24.53 -21.57 6.53
CA HIS A 641 25.88 -22.17 6.54
C HIS A 641 26.98 -21.16 6.22
N PHE A 642 26.79 -20.29 5.22
CA PHE A 642 27.78 -19.25 4.89
C PHE A 642 27.88 -18.19 5.98
N ASN A 643 26.75 -17.74 6.55
CA ASN A 643 26.73 -16.73 7.61
C ASN A 643 27.17 -17.26 8.99
N ALA A 644 27.33 -18.58 9.18
CA ALA A 644 27.78 -19.16 10.43
C ALA A 644 29.20 -18.72 10.82
N GLU A 645 29.38 -18.46 12.12
CA GLU A 645 30.68 -18.12 12.70
C GLU A 645 31.64 -19.31 12.55
N GLY A 646 32.83 -19.06 11.98
CA GLY A 646 33.82 -20.11 11.70
C GLY A 646 33.57 -20.95 10.44
N SER A 647 32.51 -20.69 9.64
CA SER A 647 32.25 -21.43 8.40
C SER A 647 33.44 -21.34 7.41
N GLU A 648 33.76 -22.49 6.80
CA GLU A 648 34.89 -22.70 5.89
C GLU A 648 34.67 -22.15 4.47
N ASP A 649 33.44 -21.75 4.14
CA ASP A 649 33.09 -21.22 2.81
C ASP A 649 33.80 -19.88 2.54
N PHE A 650 34.73 -19.91 1.59
CA PHE A 650 35.51 -18.74 1.17
C PHE A 650 34.80 -17.92 0.09
N CYS A 651 34.16 -18.61 -0.86
CA CYS A 651 33.43 -18.01 -1.98
C CYS A 651 31.93 -18.29 -1.88
N PHE A 652 31.10 -17.34 -2.31
CA PHE A 652 29.67 -17.57 -2.53
C PHE A 652 29.29 -17.05 -3.92
N LEU A 653 28.85 -17.95 -4.80
CA LEU A 653 28.48 -17.64 -6.18
C LEU A 653 27.00 -17.22 -6.25
N LEU A 654 26.70 -16.08 -6.88
CA LEU A 654 25.34 -15.56 -7.01
C LEU A 654 25.00 -15.20 -8.47
N SER A 655 23.79 -15.56 -8.92
CA SER A 655 23.17 -14.84 -10.03
C SER A 655 22.85 -13.41 -9.58
N THR A 656 23.17 -12.40 -10.40
CA THR A 656 22.81 -11.00 -10.11
C THR A 656 21.31 -10.82 -9.90
N ARG A 657 20.47 -11.65 -10.54
CA ARG A 657 19.01 -11.66 -10.37
C ARG A 657 18.61 -12.32 -9.04
N ALA A 658 19.09 -13.53 -8.76
CA ALA A 658 18.74 -14.25 -7.53
C ALA A 658 19.28 -13.55 -6.27
N GLY A 659 20.47 -12.95 -6.34
CA GLY A 659 21.01 -12.07 -5.31
C GLY A 659 20.21 -10.78 -5.11
N GLY A 660 19.41 -10.37 -6.10
CA GLY A 660 18.46 -9.26 -5.98
C GLY A 660 17.31 -9.53 -5.01
N LEU A 661 16.93 -10.79 -4.77
CA LEU A 661 15.68 -11.22 -4.11
C LEU A 661 15.53 -10.94 -2.59
N GLY A 662 16.39 -10.11 -1.99
CA GLY A 662 16.19 -9.59 -0.62
C GLY A 662 17.13 -10.12 0.45
N ILE A 663 17.99 -11.09 0.13
CA ILE A 663 18.89 -11.82 1.06
C ILE A 663 19.87 -10.90 1.84
N ASN A 664 20.50 -11.48 2.87
CA ASN A 664 21.48 -10.81 3.73
C ASN A 664 22.78 -11.62 3.81
N LEU A 665 23.90 -10.99 3.45
CA LEU A 665 25.23 -11.62 3.36
C LEU A 665 26.29 -10.74 4.06
N ALA A 666 25.90 -10.14 5.19
CA ALA A 666 26.72 -9.21 5.98
C ALA A 666 28.02 -9.81 6.57
N SER A 667 28.24 -11.12 6.41
CA SER A 667 29.50 -11.80 6.74
C SER A 667 30.58 -11.68 5.66
N ALA A 668 30.22 -11.25 4.44
CA ALA A 668 31.16 -11.11 3.31
C ALA A 668 31.70 -9.68 3.19
N ASP A 669 33.03 -9.54 3.20
CA ASP A 669 33.74 -8.25 3.12
C ASP A 669 34.11 -7.84 1.69
N THR A 670 34.08 -8.79 0.75
CA THR A 670 34.52 -8.56 -0.62
C THR A 670 33.42 -8.95 -1.59
N VAL A 671 33.13 -8.07 -2.55
CA VAL A 671 32.14 -8.27 -3.61
C VAL A 671 32.85 -8.18 -4.95
N VAL A 672 32.74 -9.20 -5.78
CA VAL A 672 33.19 -9.19 -7.18
C VAL A 672 31.97 -9.18 -8.08
N ILE A 673 31.88 -8.20 -8.97
CA ILE A 673 30.91 -8.18 -10.09
C ILE A 673 31.69 -8.63 -11.33
N PHE A 674 31.44 -9.85 -11.78
CA PHE A 674 32.16 -10.45 -12.91
C PHE A 674 31.69 -9.87 -14.25
N ASP A 675 30.39 -9.65 -14.37
CA ASP A 675 29.77 -8.90 -15.46
C ASP A 675 28.61 -8.04 -14.94
N SER A 676 28.53 -6.81 -15.45
CA SER A 676 27.54 -5.84 -15.00
C SER A 676 26.19 -6.05 -15.69
N ASP A 677 25.09 -5.83 -14.98
CA ASP A 677 23.76 -5.80 -15.58
C ASP A 677 23.59 -4.54 -16.46
N TRP A 678 22.64 -4.60 -17.39
CA TRP A 678 22.16 -3.47 -18.17
C TRP A 678 21.50 -2.40 -17.30
N ASN A 679 20.93 -2.80 -16.14
CA ASN A 679 20.38 -1.90 -15.13
C ASN A 679 21.36 -1.73 -13.96
N PRO A 680 22.00 -0.56 -13.76
CA PRO A 680 22.94 -0.35 -12.66
C PRO A 680 22.30 -0.47 -11.27
N GLN A 681 20.96 -0.39 -11.17
CA GLN A 681 20.25 -0.60 -9.91
C GLN A 681 20.32 -2.07 -9.44
N ASN A 682 20.41 -3.04 -10.36
CA ASN A 682 20.56 -4.47 -10.02
C ASN A 682 21.92 -4.69 -9.35
N ASP A 683 22.99 -4.14 -9.93
CA ASP A 683 24.34 -4.18 -9.37
C ASP A 683 24.43 -3.47 -8.02
N LEU A 684 23.82 -2.30 -7.87
CA LEU A 684 23.77 -1.58 -6.58
C LEU A 684 22.99 -2.37 -5.51
N GLN A 685 21.93 -3.08 -5.90
CA GLN A 685 21.19 -3.97 -5.02
C GLN A 685 22.03 -5.20 -4.61
N ALA A 686 22.85 -5.74 -5.52
CA ALA A 686 23.82 -6.80 -5.23
C ALA A 686 24.91 -6.33 -4.24
N GLN A 687 25.50 -5.13 -4.44
CA GLN A 687 26.43 -4.52 -3.48
C GLN A 687 25.82 -4.41 -2.07
N ALA A 688 24.54 -4.01 -1.99
CA ALA A 688 23.79 -3.86 -0.74
C ALA A 688 23.44 -5.19 -0.02
N ARG A 689 23.85 -6.35 -0.56
CA ARG A 689 23.80 -7.65 0.14
C ARG A 689 24.94 -7.84 1.13
N ALA A 690 26.11 -7.25 0.84
CA ALA A 690 27.29 -7.23 1.72
C ALA A 690 27.42 -5.90 2.47
N HIS A 691 27.21 -4.75 1.78
CA HIS A 691 27.23 -3.44 2.43
C HIS A 691 25.90 -3.16 3.13
N ARG A 692 25.72 -3.78 4.31
CA ARG A 692 24.49 -3.69 5.11
C ARG A 692 24.80 -3.70 6.60
N ILE A 693 23.85 -3.17 7.39
CA ILE A 693 23.86 -3.21 8.86
C ILE A 693 24.11 -4.66 9.32
N GLY A 694 25.17 -4.86 10.12
CA GLY A 694 25.67 -6.17 10.54
C GLY A 694 27.12 -6.42 10.11
N GLN A 695 27.56 -5.82 9.00
CA GLN A 695 28.95 -5.89 8.56
C GLN A 695 29.89 -5.07 9.48
N LYS A 696 31.03 -5.67 9.83
CA LYS A 696 32.07 -5.14 10.75
C LYS A 696 33.38 -4.76 10.03
N LYS A 697 33.67 -5.35 8.86
CA LYS A 697 34.83 -5.07 8.00
C LYS A 697 34.50 -4.04 6.90
N GLN A 698 35.50 -3.32 6.40
CA GLN A 698 35.39 -2.48 5.20
C GLN A 698 34.97 -3.30 3.98
N VAL A 699 34.03 -2.80 3.18
CA VAL A 699 33.49 -3.54 2.03
C VAL A 699 34.19 -3.10 0.74
N ASN A 700 34.92 -4.04 0.14
CA ASN A 700 35.64 -3.82 -1.12
C ASN A 700 34.83 -4.39 -2.29
N ILE A 701 34.54 -3.56 -3.29
CA ILE A 701 33.73 -3.91 -4.45
C ILE A 701 34.62 -3.85 -5.70
N TYR A 702 34.92 -5.00 -6.28
CA TYR A 702 35.70 -5.14 -7.51
C TYR A 702 34.76 -5.36 -8.69
N ARG A 703 34.71 -4.41 -9.62
CA ARG A 703 33.94 -4.55 -10.87
C ARG A 703 34.89 -4.89 -12.01
N LEU A 704 34.76 -6.08 -12.58
CA LEU A 704 35.56 -6.51 -13.73
C LEU A 704 34.93 -5.98 -15.03
N VAL A 705 35.74 -5.37 -15.90
CA VAL A 705 35.29 -4.79 -17.17
C VAL A 705 36.31 -5.12 -18.26
N THR A 706 35.87 -5.73 -19.36
CA THR A 706 36.76 -5.93 -20.50
C THR A 706 36.99 -4.60 -21.23
N LYS A 707 38.24 -4.13 -21.29
CA LYS A 707 38.71 -2.91 -21.96
C LYS A 707 38.44 -3.00 -23.47
N GLY A 708 38.08 -1.87 -24.10
CA GLY A 708 37.90 -1.80 -25.56
C GLY A 708 36.76 -2.69 -26.06
N SER A 709 35.79 -2.99 -25.19
CA SER A 709 34.69 -3.90 -25.46
C SER A 709 33.33 -3.22 -25.31
N VAL A 710 32.31 -3.90 -25.83
CA VAL A 710 30.90 -3.61 -25.59
C VAL A 710 30.56 -3.39 -24.11
N GLU A 711 31.21 -4.08 -23.16
CA GLU A 711 30.93 -3.90 -21.72
C GLU A 711 31.33 -2.51 -21.19
N GLU A 712 32.41 -1.94 -21.71
CA GLU A 712 32.91 -0.65 -21.23
C GLU A 712 31.93 0.48 -21.59
N GLU A 713 31.41 0.49 -22.82
CA GLU A 713 30.38 1.44 -23.26
C GLU A 713 29.01 1.20 -22.58
N ILE A 714 28.67 -0.06 -22.25
CA ILE A 714 27.50 -0.37 -21.42
C ILE A 714 27.63 0.27 -20.03
N ILE A 715 28.81 0.16 -19.40
CA ILE A 715 29.05 0.72 -18.06
C ILE A 715 29.18 2.24 -18.10
N GLU A 716 29.81 2.81 -19.12
CA GLU A 716 29.81 4.25 -19.38
C GLU A 716 28.37 4.79 -19.52
N ARG A 717 27.51 4.12 -20.30
CA ARG A 717 26.10 4.53 -20.47
C ARG A 717 25.25 4.27 -19.24
N ALA A 718 25.45 3.16 -18.53
CA ALA A 718 24.78 2.88 -17.25
C ALA A 718 25.18 3.93 -16.19
N LYS A 719 26.45 4.34 -16.14
CA LYS A 719 26.92 5.46 -15.31
C LYS A 719 26.34 6.79 -15.77
N LYS A 720 26.41 7.14 -17.06
CA LYS A 720 25.81 8.37 -17.61
C LYS A 720 24.31 8.42 -17.30
N LYS A 721 23.60 7.29 -17.35
CA LYS A 721 22.18 7.15 -17.01
C LYS A 721 21.92 7.24 -15.50
N MET A 722 22.72 6.60 -14.64
CA MET A 722 22.59 6.72 -13.18
C MET A 722 22.93 8.15 -12.68
N VAL A 723 23.96 8.76 -13.28
CA VAL A 723 24.33 10.16 -13.05
C VAL A 723 23.26 11.08 -13.62
N LEU A 724 22.62 10.77 -14.76
CA LEU A 724 21.46 11.49 -15.26
C LEU A 724 20.22 11.29 -14.40
N ASP A 725 19.95 10.11 -13.85
CA ASP A 725 18.82 9.91 -12.92
C ASP A 725 19.05 10.79 -11.68
N HIS A 726 20.26 10.76 -11.10
CA HIS A 726 20.63 11.60 -9.96
C HIS A 726 20.64 13.10 -10.32
N LEU A 727 21.17 13.49 -11.49
CA LEU A 727 21.22 14.87 -11.97
C LEU A 727 19.89 15.40 -12.50
N VAL A 728 18.96 14.56 -12.98
CA VAL A 728 17.63 14.98 -13.44
C VAL A 728 16.71 15.09 -12.23
N ILE A 729 16.82 14.19 -11.25
CA ILE A 729 16.30 14.45 -9.90
C ILE A 729 16.86 15.81 -9.42
N GLN A 730 18.18 16.02 -9.47
CA GLN A 730 18.83 17.30 -9.10
C GLN A 730 18.74 18.46 -10.13
N ARG A 731 18.03 18.37 -11.26
CA ARG A 731 17.87 19.48 -12.25
C ARG A 731 16.43 19.80 -12.63
N MET A 732 15.50 18.83 -12.53
CA MET A 732 14.13 19.16 -12.11
C MET A 732 14.21 19.93 -10.78
N ASP A 733 15.12 19.47 -9.93
CA ASP A 733 15.95 20.22 -8.98
C ASP A 733 15.98 21.76 -9.08
N THR A 734 16.53 22.31 -10.16
CA THR A 734 17.15 23.66 -10.13
C THR A 734 16.96 24.56 -11.34
N THR A 735 16.46 24.05 -12.48
CA THR A 735 16.24 24.87 -13.68
C THR A 735 14.87 24.61 -14.30
N GLY A 736 13.90 25.46 -13.97
CA GLY A 736 12.51 25.41 -14.45
C GLY A 736 12.29 25.74 -15.93
N LYS A 737 13.07 25.14 -16.84
CA LYS A 737 12.78 25.09 -18.27
C LYS A 737 12.30 23.68 -18.63
N THR A 738 11.03 23.55 -18.98
CA THR A 738 10.45 22.30 -19.48
C THR A 738 10.99 21.96 -20.87
N VAL A 739 12.05 21.15 -20.94
CA VAL A 739 12.43 20.48 -22.19
C VAL A 739 11.48 19.30 -22.40
N LEU A 740 10.38 19.56 -23.10
CA LEU A 740 9.44 18.53 -23.55
C LEU A 740 10.09 17.71 -24.68
N HIS A 741 10.92 16.72 -24.32
CA HIS A 741 11.17 15.61 -25.24
C HIS A 741 9.92 14.74 -25.35
N THR A 742 9.02 15.16 -26.25
CA THR A 742 7.89 14.35 -26.73
C THR A 742 8.41 13.20 -27.59
N GLY A 743 8.95 12.16 -26.94
CA GLY A 743 9.52 10.99 -27.61
C GLY A 743 9.53 9.77 -26.69
N ALA A 744 8.57 8.88 -26.90
CA ALA A 744 8.40 7.57 -26.25
C ALA A 744 8.43 7.54 -24.71
N THR A 745 7.31 7.16 -24.10
CA THR A 745 7.33 6.54 -22.77
C THR A 745 8.25 5.31 -22.80
N PRO A 746 9.24 5.18 -21.90
CA PRO A 746 10.13 4.02 -21.90
C PRO A 746 9.33 2.78 -21.51
N SER A 747 9.13 1.87 -22.48
CA SER A 747 8.51 0.58 -22.21
C SER A 747 9.46 -0.25 -21.34
N SER A 748 8.95 -0.76 -20.22
CA SER A 748 9.72 -1.38 -19.14
C SER A 748 10.25 -2.79 -19.46
N SER A 749 10.63 -3.03 -20.71
CA SER A 749 11.11 -4.32 -21.24
C SER A 749 12.16 -4.19 -22.36
N ALA A 750 12.51 -2.99 -22.81
CA ALA A 750 13.56 -2.74 -23.80
C ALA A 750 14.57 -1.71 -23.24
N PRO A 751 15.78 -2.12 -22.80
CA PRO A 751 16.66 -1.22 -22.05
C PRO A 751 17.40 -0.15 -22.89
N PHE A 752 17.41 -0.26 -24.23
CA PHE A 752 18.10 0.64 -25.16
C PHE A 752 17.29 0.88 -26.45
N ASN A 753 17.48 2.05 -27.05
CA ASN A 753 17.00 2.33 -28.40
C ASN A 753 17.82 1.59 -29.47
N LYS A 754 17.24 1.42 -30.66
CA LYS A 754 17.87 0.68 -31.77
C LYS A 754 19.19 1.31 -32.24
N GLU A 755 19.23 2.64 -32.26
CA GLU A 755 20.40 3.42 -32.68
C GLU A 755 21.48 3.42 -31.59
N GLU A 756 21.09 3.45 -30.31
CA GLU A 756 22.00 3.25 -29.18
C GLU A 756 22.68 1.87 -29.25
N LEU A 757 21.94 0.80 -29.52
CA LEU A 757 22.47 -0.56 -29.69
C LEU A 757 23.45 -0.64 -30.86
N ALA A 758 23.13 -0.03 -32.00
CA ALA A 758 24.03 0.01 -33.15
C ALA A 758 25.33 0.77 -32.85
N ALA A 759 25.27 1.85 -32.07
CA ALA A 759 26.44 2.59 -31.62
C ALA A 759 27.30 1.80 -30.62
N ILE A 760 26.71 1.05 -29.68
CA ILE A 760 27.44 0.16 -28.75
C ILE A 760 28.22 -0.89 -29.53
N LEU A 761 27.62 -1.48 -30.57
CA LEU A 761 28.26 -2.53 -31.38
C LEU A 761 29.38 -2.01 -32.29
N LYS A 762 29.31 -0.75 -32.76
CA LYS A 762 30.42 -0.11 -33.48
C LYS A 762 31.62 0.18 -32.58
N PHE A 763 31.38 0.46 -31.28
CA PHE A 763 32.44 0.69 -30.30
C PHE A 763 33.23 -0.61 -30.03
N GLY A 764 34.54 -0.49 -29.79
CA GLY A 764 35.47 -1.63 -29.68
C GLY A 764 35.80 -2.32 -31.01
N ALA A 765 34.84 -2.43 -31.95
CA ALA A 765 35.09 -3.00 -33.27
C ALA A 765 36.18 -2.24 -34.05
N GLU A 766 36.16 -0.90 -34.04
CA GLU A 766 37.17 -0.10 -34.74
C GLU A 766 38.58 -0.18 -34.13
N GLU A 767 38.73 -0.60 -32.86
CA GLU A 767 40.03 -0.85 -32.22
C GLU A 767 40.53 -2.25 -32.60
N LEU A 768 39.64 -3.25 -32.50
CA LEU A 768 39.93 -4.67 -32.75
C LEU A 768 40.31 -5.00 -34.21
N PHE A 769 39.83 -4.22 -35.19
CA PHE A 769 40.20 -4.36 -36.61
C PHE A 769 41.38 -3.46 -37.05
N LYS A 770 41.98 -2.66 -36.15
CA LYS A 770 43.24 -1.93 -36.41
C LYS A 770 44.49 -2.76 -36.09
N GLU A 771 44.37 -3.79 -35.25
CA GLU A 771 45.46 -4.74 -34.97
C GLU A 771 45.62 -5.73 -36.13
N PRO A 772 46.83 -5.92 -36.70
CA PRO A 772 47.05 -6.83 -37.82
C PRO A 772 46.90 -8.31 -37.40
N GLU A 773 46.40 -9.16 -38.31
CA GLU A 773 46.32 -10.60 -38.11
C GLU A 773 47.73 -11.21 -37.97
N GLY A 774 48.15 -11.49 -36.73
CA GLY A 774 49.43 -12.14 -36.42
C GLY A 774 50.16 -11.56 -35.21
N GLU A 775 49.92 -10.29 -34.85
CA GLU A 775 50.53 -9.65 -33.67
C GLU A 775 49.63 -9.72 -32.42
N GLU A 776 48.87 -10.81 -32.26
CA GLU A 776 48.09 -11.08 -31.04
C GLU A 776 49.03 -11.60 -29.93
N VAL A 777 49.83 -10.69 -29.38
CA VAL A 777 50.74 -10.92 -28.26
C VAL A 777 49.97 -11.52 -27.07
N GLU A 778 50.45 -12.65 -26.51
CA GLU A 778 49.91 -13.16 -25.23
C GLU A 778 50.00 -12.05 -24.17
N PRO A 779 48.94 -11.81 -23.37
CA PRO A 779 48.95 -10.74 -22.39
C PRO A 779 50.12 -10.93 -21.42
N GLN A 780 51.09 -10.01 -21.49
CA GLN A 780 52.27 -10.00 -20.63
C GLN A 780 51.86 -10.04 -19.15
N GLU A 781 52.73 -10.60 -18.30
CA GLU A 781 52.39 -10.99 -16.93
C GLU A 781 51.68 -9.89 -16.14
N MET A 782 50.35 -9.95 -16.10
CA MET A 782 49.50 -8.89 -15.54
C MET A 782 49.84 -8.64 -14.06
N ASP A 783 50.51 -7.53 -13.76
CA ASP A 783 50.79 -7.13 -12.37
C ASP A 783 49.51 -6.64 -11.70
N ILE A 784 49.13 -7.35 -10.64
CA ILE A 784 47.96 -7.04 -9.81
C ILE A 784 48.14 -5.69 -9.15
N ASP A 785 49.36 -5.36 -8.70
CA ASP A 785 49.65 -4.12 -7.98
C ASP A 785 49.82 -2.92 -8.91
N GLU A 786 50.13 -3.11 -10.20
CA GLU A 786 49.94 -2.03 -11.19
C GLU A 786 48.45 -1.82 -11.50
N ILE A 787 47.69 -2.90 -11.77
CA ILE A 787 46.26 -2.80 -12.11
C ILE A 787 45.44 -2.18 -10.97
N LEU A 788 45.71 -2.54 -9.72
CA LEU A 788 45.08 -1.92 -8.54
C LEU A 788 45.45 -0.43 -8.42
N LYS A 789 46.74 -0.07 -8.51
CA LYS A 789 47.16 1.34 -8.52
C LYS A 789 46.50 2.12 -9.65
N ARG A 790 46.41 1.55 -10.85
CA ARG A 790 45.79 2.17 -12.03
C ARG A 790 44.28 2.36 -11.89
N ALA A 791 43.63 1.61 -11.00
CA ALA A 791 42.25 1.85 -10.55
C ALA A 791 42.15 2.90 -9.43
N GLU A 792 43.17 3.05 -8.59
CA GLU A 792 43.23 4.01 -7.47
C GLU A 792 43.71 5.42 -7.87
N THR A 793 44.59 5.57 -8.88
CA THR A 793 45.30 6.83 -9.21
C THR A 793 44.46 7.95 -9.83
N ARG A 794 43.12 7.91 -9.78
CA ARG A 794 42.24 8.98 -10.29
C ARG A 794 41.62 9.88 -9.21
N GLU A 795 41.86 9.64 -7.92
CA GLU A 795 41.26 10.44 -6.83
C GLU A 795 42.16 11.54 -6.24
N ASN A 796 43.42 11.67 -6.68
CA ASN A 796 44.48 12.30 -5.87
C ASN A 796 44.98 13.69 -6.34
N GLU A 797 44.08 14.59 -6.77
CA GLU A 797 44.37 16.03 -6.89
C GLU A 797 43.29 16.89 -6.22
N GLY A 798 43.73 17.86 -5.40
CA GLY A 798 42.96 19.06 -5.05
C GLY A 798 41.59 18.87 -4.38
N GLY A 799 41.58 18.48 -3.09
CA GLY A 799 40.34 18.35 -2.30
C GLY A 799 39.50 19.65 -2.24
N PRO A 800 38.23 19.64 -2.69
CA PRO A 800 37.38 20.84 -2.72
C PRO A 800 36.63 21.09 -1.40
N SER A 801 36.11 22.30 -1.22
CA SER A 801 35.57 22.79 0.06
C SER A 801 34.04 22.66 0.23
N THR A 802 33.32 22.03 -0.70
CA THR A 802 31.85 21.86 -0.60
C THR A 802 31.41 20.41 -0.81
N VAL A 803 30.29 20.01 -0.19
CA VAL A 803 29.72 18.65 -0.30
C VAL A 803 29.16 18.37 -1.71
N GLY A 804 28.83 19.41 -2.46
CA GLY A 804 28.47 19.28 -3.88
C GLY A 804 29.68 18.94 -4.74
N ASP A 805 30.79 19.66 -4.52
CA ASP A 805 32.07 19.41 -5.20
C ASP A 805 32.72 18.09 -4.76
N GLU A 806 32.51 17.65 -3.50
CA GLU A 806 32.97 16.35 -3.00
C GLU A 806 32.36 15.20 -3.83
N LEU A 807 31.03 15.18 -3.99
CA LEU A 807 30.35 14.20 -4.86
C LEU A 807 30.73 14.39 -6.34
N LEU A 808 30.78 15.63 -6.85
CA LEU A 808 31.20 15.88 -8.22
C LEU A 808 32.67 15.50 -8.47
N SER A 809 33.55 15.51 -7.45
CA SER A 809 34.93 15.04 -7.58
C SER A 809 35.01 13.52 -7.70
N GLN A 810 34.24 12.78 -6.89
CA GLN A 810 34.10 11.32 -7.03
C GLN A 810 33.50 10.91 -8.39
N PHE A 811 32.74 11.79 -9.05
CA PHE A 811 32.19 11.55 -10.38
C PHE A 811 32.89 12.30 -11.55
N LYS A 812 33.92 13.13 -11.28
CA LYS A 812 34.81 13.75 -12.29
C LYS A 812 35.75 12.76 -12.99
N VAL A 813 35.65 11.47 -12.64
CA VAL A 813 36.39 10.35 -13.26
C VAL A 813 36.06 10.17 -14.76
N ALA A 814 34.98 10.78 -15.25
CA ALA A 814 34.67 10.93 -16.69
C ALA A 814 35.15 12.30 -17.23
N ASN A 815 35.73 12.29 -18.43
CA ASN A 815 36.55 13.37 -19.00
C ASN A 815 35.76 14.60 -19.51
N PHE A 816 35.04 15.30 -18.63
CA PHE A 816 34.28 16.50 -18.99
C PHE A 816 35.15 17.73 -19.36
N SER A 817 36.42 17.77 -18.94
CA SER A 817 37.36 18.85 -19.24
C SER A 817 37.97 18.78 -20.64
N ALA A 818 37.63 17.78 -21.45
CA ALA A 818 38.05 17.66 -22.85
C ALA A 818 37.01 18.20 -23.86
N MET A 819 35.99 18.93 -23.38
CA MET A 819 34.99 19.62 -24.21
C MET A 819 34.60 20.98 -23.58
N GLU A 820 35.58 21.86 -23.35
CA GLU A 820 35.26 23.29 -23.23
C GLU A 820 34.78 23.83 -24.59
N GLU A 821 33.85 24.79 -24.58
CA GLU A 821 32.89 25.05 -25.68
C GLU A 821 33.47 25.58 -27.02
N ASN A 822 34.79 25.65 -27.20
CA ASN A 822 35.42 26.20 -28.40
C ASN A 822 35.56 25.20 -29.56
N ASP A 823 35.82 23.91 -29.29
CA ASP A 823 36.08 22.91 -30.36
C ASP A 823 34.80 22.39 -31.04
N ILE A 824 33.62 22.73 -30.51
CA ILE A 824 32.31 22.28 -31.03
C ILE A 824 32.08 22.76 -32.48
N VAL A 825 32.67 23.90 -32.87
CA VAL A 825 32.48 24.51 -34.21
C VAL A 825 33.27 23.77 -35.30
N ASP A 826 34.41 23.15 -34.96
CA ASP A 826 35.23 22.35 -35.89
C ASP A 826 34.88 20.85 -35.87
N ALA A 827 34.35 20.34 -34.74
CA ALA A 827 33.93 18.95 -34.61
C ALA A 827 32.73 18.59 -35.52
N GLU A 828 31.76 19.50 -35.71
CA GLU A 828 30.60 19.27 -36.60
C GLU A 828 30.98 19.10 -38.08
N GLN A 829 32.19 19.49 -38.49
CA GLN A 829 32.68 19.34 -39.87
C GLN A 829 33.47 18.04 -40.12
N ASN A 830 33.76 17.24 -39.09
CA ASN A 830 34.57 16.01 -39.18
C ASN A 830 33.88 14.74 -38.65
N SER A 831 32.58 14.80 -38.34
CA SER A 831 31.78 13.62 -37.94
C SER A 831 31.38 12.74 -39.14
N ASP A 832 32.34 12.36 -39.99
CA ASP A 832 32.11 11.39 -41.08
C ASP A 832 32.05 9.98 -40.47
N SER A 833 30.84 9.57 -40.08
CA SER A 833 30.61 8.43 -39.18
C SER A 833 30.73 7.09 -39.91
N LYS A 834 31.98 6.67 -40.17
CA LYS A 834 32.40 5.39 -40.78
C LYS A 834 31.34 4.30 -40.73
N GLN A 835 30.93 3.80 -41.88
CA GLN A 835 29.98 2.71 -41.99
C GLN A 835 30.61 1.40 -41.52
N TRP A 836 29.79 0.36 -41.33
CA TRP A 836 30.32 -1.00 -41.15
C TRP A 836 31.18 -1.43 -42.36
N GLU A 837 30.93 -0.80 -43.51
CA GLU A 837 31.67 -0.95 -44.77
C GLU A 837 33.11 -0.41 -44.72
N ASP A 838 33.49 0.39 -43.71
CA ASP A 838 34.85 0.91 -43.51
C ASP A 838 35.62 0.24 -42.36
N ILE A 839 34.92 -0.52 -41.50
CA ILE A 839 35.46 -1.03 -40.22
C ILE A 839 36.03 -2.45 -40.35
N ILE A 840 35.47 -3.28 -41.24
CA ILE A 840 35.89 -4.68 -41.45
C ILE A 840 36.66 -4.79 -42.79
N PRO A 841 37.89 -5.31 -42.85
CA PRO A 841 38.66 -5.38 -44.10
C PRO A 841 37.92 -6.08 -45.27
N GLN A 842 38.14 -5.60 -46.50
CA GLN A 842 37.47 -6.12 -47.70
C GLN A 842 37.82 -7.61 -47.95
N ASP A 843 39.10 -7.99 -47.82
CA ASP A 843 39.57 -9.38 -47.92
C ASP A 843 38.82 -10.36 -47.01
N GLN A 844 38.43 -9.92 -45.80
CA GLN A 844 37.67 -10.76 -44.87
C GLN A 844 36.20 -10.90 -45.28
N ARG A 845 35.62 -9.90 -45.98
CA ARG A 845 34.28 -10.03 -46.59
C ARG A 845 34.32 -10.96 -47.77
N GLU A 846 35.27 -10.79 -48.68
CA GLU A 846 35.36 -11.62 -49.88
C GLU A 846 35.57 -13.10 -49.51
N ARG A 847 36.45 -13.41 -48.55
CA ARG A 847 36.57 -14.77 -47.99
C ARG A 847 35.25 -15.33 -47.45
N LEU A 848 34.49 -14.55 -46.67
CA LEU A 848 33.22 -15.00 -46.09
C LEU A 848 32.08 -15.08 -47.11
N GLU A 849 32.06 -14.22 -48.13
CA GLU A 849 31.12 -14.33 -49.25
C GLU A 849 31.49 -15.48 -50.19
N GLU A 850 32.77 -15.88 -50.29
CA GLU A 850 33.21 -17.12 -50.93
C GLU A 850 32.79 -18.35 -50.11
N GLU A 851 32.99 -18.34 -48.79
CA GLU A 851 32.61 -19.43 -47.87
C GLU A 851 31.09 -19.59 -47.78
N GLU A 852 30.33 -18.49 -47.70
CA GLU A 852 28.87 -18.54 -47.70
C GLU A 852 28.33 -18.94 -49.09
N ARG A 853 28.96 -18.54 -50.21
CA ARG A 853 28.63 -19.09 -51.54
C ARG A 853 28.98 -20.57 -51.66
N GLN A 854 30.10 -21.04 -51.10
CA GLN A 854 30.43 -22.46 -51.04
C GLN A 854 29.37 -23.22 -50.23
N LYS A 855 28.91 -22.67 -49.11
CA LYS A 855 27.87 -23.25 -48.26
C LYS A 855 26.48 -23.24 -48.91
N GLU A 856 26.14 -22.18 -49.65
CA GLU A 856 24.96 -22.14 -50.51
C GLU A 856 25.07 -23.17 -51.65
N LEU A 857 26.26 -23.43 -52.20
CA LEU A 857 26.51 -24.53 -53.15
C LEU A 857 26.37 -25.92 -52.50
N GLU A 858 26.83 -26.11 -51.26
CA GLU A 858 26.67 -27.35 -50.49
C GLU A 858 25.20 -27.62 -50.15
N GLU A 859 24.43 -26.62 -49.69
CA GLU A 859 22.99 -26.75 -49.49
C GLU A 859 22.25 -26.97 -50.84
N MET A 860 22.70 -26.35 -51.93
CA MET A 860 22.16 -26.58 -53.28
C MET A 860 22.43 -28.00 -53.80
N TYR A 861 23.41 -28.71 -53.25
CA TYR A 861 23.69 -30.12 -53.57
C TYR A 861 22.68 -31.10 -52.95
N LEU A 862 21.81 -30.64 -52.04
CA LEU A 862 20.76 -31.43 -51.38
C LEU A 862 19.38 -31.21 -52.04
N LEU A 863 18.99 -32.17 -52.89
CA LEU A 863 17.82 -32.12 -53.78
C LEU A 863 16.45 -31.85 -53.10
N PRO A 864 15.75 -30.74 -53.42
CA PRO A 864 14.38 -30.48 -52.98
C PRO A 864 13.33 -31.33 -53.72
N ARG A 865 12.30 -31.82 -53.03
CA ARG A 865 11.25 -32.69 -53.61
C ARG A 865 9.90 -31.98 -53.75
N MET A 866 9.60 -31.48 -54.96
CA MET A 866 8.38 -30.72 -55.30
C MET A 866 7.08 -31.55 -55.29
N ARG A 867 5.92 -30.87 -55.09
CA ARG A 867 4.67 -31.17 -55.83
C ARG A 867 3.91 -29.92 -56.31
N LYS A 868 3.40 -30.06 -57.53
CA LYS A 868 2.54 -29.19 -58.40
C LYS A 868 1.09 -29.09 -57.85
N CYS A 869 0.11 -28.29 -58.32
CA CYS A 869 -0.12 -27.15 -59.26
C CYS A 869 -1.63 -26.76 -59.12
N ALA A 870 -2.28 -25.75 -59.73
CA ALA A 870 -2.01 -24.44 -60.37
C ALA A 870 -3.40 -23.80 -60.68
N LYS A 871 -3.55 -22.51 -61.06
CA LYS A 871 -3.69 -22.07 -62.48
C LYS A 871 -3.95 -20.55 -62.62
N GLN A 872 -3.38 -19.96 -63.68
CA GLN A 872 -3.93 -18.98 -64.66
C GLN A 872 -4.85 -17.83 -64.19
N ASN A 873 -4.45 -16.56 -64.36
CA ASN A 873 -4.71 -15.63 -65.49
C ASN A 873 -6.11 -14.93 -65.44
N SER A 874 -6.32 -13.68 -65.88
CA SER A 874 -5.46 -12.70 -66.57
C SER A 874 -5.78 -11.25 -66.14
N PHE A 875 -5.00 -10.28 -66.63
CA PHE A 875 -5.10 -8.83 -66.35
C PHE A 875 -5.74 -8.02 -67.51
N ASN A 876 -5.98 -6.71 -67.29
CA ASN A 876 -6.56 -5.68 -68.18
C ASN A 876 -8.09 -5.73 -68.46
N GLY A 877 -8.81 -4.59 -68.55
CA GLY A 877 -8.43 -3.22 -68.17
C GLY A 877 -9.28 -2.06 -68.74
N THR A 878 -9.38 -0.96 -67.98
CA THR A 878 -9.53 0.47 -68.38
C THR A 878 -10.76 1.04 -69.11
N GLU A 879 -11.04 2.34 -68.82
CA GLU A 879 -11.79 3.38 -69.58
C GLU A 879 -13.34 3.36 -69.63
N GLY A 880 -13.97 4.54 -69.88
CA GLY A 880 -15.30 4.58 -70.53
C GLY A 880 -16.50 5.41 -69.98
N ARG A 881 -16.33 6.61 -69.39
CA ARG A 881 -17.42 7.57 -68.98
C ARG A 881 -18.71 7.60 -69.85
N ARG A 882 -19.92 7.75 -69.24
CA ARG A 882 -20.83 8.95 -69.39
C ARG A 882 -22.24 8.91 -68.73
N SER A 883 -22.51 9.93 -67.89
CA SER A 883 -23.66 10.88 -67.92
C SER A 883 -25.12 10.48 -67.52
N ARG A 884 -25.59 11.07 -66.38
CA ARG A 884 -26.98 11.54 -66.03
C ARG A 884 -28.07 10.46 -65.90
N ASN A 885 -29.09 10.55 -65.03
CA ASN A 885 -29.58 11.50 -64.01
C ASN A 885 -30.48 10.67 -63.02
N ARG A 886 -30.89 11.04 -61.79
CA ARG A 886 -31.20 12.34 -61.14
C ARG A 886 -31.45 12.11 -59.62
N ARG A 887 -31.32 13.16 -58.78
CA ARG A 887 -31.75 13.27 -57.34
C ARG A 887 -30.94 12.41 -56.32
N TYR A 888 -30.65 12.88 -55.10
CA TYR A 888 -30.69 14.22 -54.49
C TYR A 888 -29.68 14.29 -53.31
N SER A 889 -29.19 15.48 -52.97
CA SER A 889 -28.22 15.79 -51.89
C SER A 889 -28.95 16.54 -50.76
N GLY A 890 -28.57 16.57 -49.48
CA GLY A 890 -27.36 16.12 -48.76
C GLY A 890 -27.01 17.20 -47.69
N SER A 891 -26.12 16.91 -46.72
CA SER A 891 -25.74 17.83 -45.61
C SER A 891 -26.88 18.17 -44.61
N ASP A 892 -26.64 18.59 -43.35
CA ASP A 892 -25.38 18.67 -42.58
C ASP A 892 -25.60 18.55 -41.05
N SER A 893 -24.51 18.72 -40.30
CA SER A 893 -24.42 18.97 -38.83
C SER A 893 -25.41 20.00 -38.27
N ASP A 894 -25.69 19.94 -36.96
CA ASP A 894 -26.33 21.06 -36.23
C ASP A 894 -25.85 21.18 -34.75
N SER A 895 -26.06 22.34 -34.11
CA SER A 895 -25.60 22.64 -32.74
C SER A 895 -26.25 23.89 -32.11
N LEU A 896 -26.20 23.97 -30.77
CA LEU A 896 -26.53 25.12 -29.90
C LEU A 896 -28.02 25.47 -29.70
N SER A 897 -28.27 26.28 -28.67
CA SER A 897 -29.59 26.45 -28.04
C SER A 897 -29.81 27.85 -27.44
N ASP A 898 -30.92 28.51 -27.77
CA ASP A 898 -31.70 29.46 -26.93
C ASP A 898 -33.00 29.86 -27.69
N HIS A 899 -34.09 30.45 -27.16
CA HIS A 899 -34.24 31.34 -25.99
C HIS A 899 -35.74 31.53 -25.58
N LYS A 900 -35.96 31.91 -24.29
CA LYS A 900 -37.05 32.80 -23.76
C LYS A 900 -38.54 32.34 -23.54
N ARG A 901 -38.86 32.11 -22.24
CA ARG A 901 -39.84 32.87 -21.37
C ARG A 901 -41.38 32.72 -21.58
N PRO A 902 -42.28 33.26 -20.69
CA PRO A 902 -42.14 33.86 -19.32
C PRO A 902 -43.22 33.47 -18.24
N LYS A 903 -43.06 34.06 -17.02
CA LYS A 903 -44.06 34.38 -15.94
C LYS A 903 -44.28 33.35 -14.79
N LYS A 904 -44.66 33.73 -13.54
CA LYS A 904 -44.46 34.97 -12.69
C LYS A 904 -45.13 34.79 -11.30
N ARG A 905 -44.42 35.01 -10.16
CA ARG A 905 -44.93 35.57 -8.86
C ARG A 905 -43.82 35.57 -7.76
N GLY A 906 -44.04 36.27 -6.64
CA GLY A 906 -43.08 36.35 -5.51
C GLY A 906 -43.49 37.35 -4.41
N ARG A 907 -42.53 37.69 -3.52
CA ARG A 907 -42.61 38.46 -2.23
C ARG A 907 -43.19 37.69 -1.02
N PRO A 908 -42.86 38.09 0.24
CA PRO A 908 -41.94 39.16 0.68
C PRO A 908 -40.72 38.69 1.49
N ARG A 909 -39.74 39.59 1.69
CA ARG A 909 -38.65 39.42 2.67
C ARG A 909 -39.21 39.48 4.11
N THR A 910 -38.71 38.63 5.00
CA THR A 910 -38.91 38.77 6.46
C THR A 910 -37.78 39.60 7.08
N ILE A 911 -38.13 40.32 8.15
CA ILE A 911 -37.25 41.21 8.92
C ILE A 911 -36.30 40.35 9.77
N PRO A 912 -35.01 40.73 9.95
CA PRO A 912 -34.13 40.07 10.91
C PRO A 912 -34.77 40.03 12.30
N ARG A 913 -34.83 38.83 12.89
CA ARG A 913 -35.19 38.65 14.30
C ARG A 913 -33.95 38.17 15.05
N GLU A 914 -33.88 38.52 16.32
CA GLU A 914 -32.71 38.31 17.16
C GLU A 914 -32.51 36.82 17.44
N ASN A 915 -31.69 36.18 16.59
CA ASN A 915 -31.21 34.82 16.84
C ASN A 915 -30.37 34.84 18.13
N ILE A 916 -30.60 33.87 19.01
CA ILE A 916 -29.68 33.63 20.13
C ILE A 916 -28.34 33.21 19.54
N LYS A 917 -27.32 34.06 19.71
CA LYS A 917 -26.02 33.95 19.04
C LYS A 917 -25.34 32.63 19.40
N GLY A 918 -25.46 31.62 18.52
CA GLY A 918 -24.88 30.28 18.69
C GLY A 918 -25.86 29.10 18.55
N PHE A 919 -27.17 29.35 18.52
CA PHE A 919 -28.20 28.29 18.40
C PHE A 919 -29.12 28.46 17.19
N SER A 920 -29.48 27.34 16.59
CA SER A 920 -30.53 27.21 15.58
C SER A 920 -31.86 26.76 16.19
N ASP A 921 -32.94 27.03 15.45
CA ASP A 921 -34.31 26.69 15.81
C ASP A 921 -34.53 25.17 16.01
N ALA A 922 -33.72 24.32 15.35
CA ALA A 922 -33.74 22.87 15.52
C ALA A 922 -33.04 22.42 16.82
N GLU A 923 -31.88 23.00 17.14
CA GLU A 923 -31.17 22.76 18.39
C GLU A 923 -32.01 23.21 19.61
N ILE A 924 -32.66 24.38 19.52
CA ILE A 924 -33.59 24.87 20.56
C ILE A 924 -34.78 23.90 20.74
N ARG A 925 -35.30 23.30 19.65
CA ARG A 925 -36.34 22.25 19.75
C ARG A 925 -35.82 20.98 20.45
N ARG A 926 -34.59 20.52 20.19
CA ARG A 926 -33.99 19.37 20.90
C ARG A 926 -33.75 19.69 22.37
N PHE A 927 -33.17 20.85 22.67
CA PHE A 927 -32.94 21.32 24.04
C PHE A 927 -34.24 21.37 24.85
N ILE A 928 -35.33 21.93 24.31
CA ILE A 928 -36.63 22.02 25.00
C ILE A 928 -37.34 20.66 25.11
N LYS A 929 -37.07 19.69 24.22
CA LYS A 929 -37.52 18.30 24.38
C LYS A 929 -36.80 17.64 25.56
N SER A 930 -35.48 17.84 25.64
CA SER A 930 -34.60 17.23 26.65
C SER A 930 -34.78 17.86 28.04
N TYR A 931 -34.95 19.18 28.11
CA TYR A 931 -35.23 19.94 29.34
C TYR A 931 -36.43 19.37 30.13
N LYS A 932 -37.43 18.80 29.45
CA LYS A 932 -38.61 18.18 30.09
C LYS A 932 -38.36 16.78 30.66
N LYS A 933 -37.23 16.15 30.35
CA LYS A 933 -36.93 14.78 30.82
C LYS A 933 -36.29 14.74 32.21
N PHE A 934 -35.83 15.88 32.74
CA PHE A 934 -35.03 15.94 33.96
C PHE A 934 -35.71 16.79 35.04
N GLY A 935 -35.60 16.37 36.30
CA GLY A 935 -35.89 17.24 37.45
C GLY A 935 -34.78 18.26 37.64
N CYS A 936 -35.15 19.47 38.09
CA CYS A 936 -34.26 20.62 38.27
C CYS A 936 -33.25 20.86 37.10
N PRO A 937 -33.73 21.08 35.86
CA PRO A 937 -32.89 21.13 34.65
C PRO A 937 -31.67 22.05 34.69
N LEU A 938 -31.76 23.19 35.39
CA LEU A 938 -30.68 24.19 35.50
C LEU A 938 -29.45 23.67 36.27
N GLU A 939 -29.60 22.64 37.10
CA GLU A 939 -28.49 22.01 37.83
C GLU A 939 -27.85 20.85 37.05
N ARG A 940 -28.43 20.48 35.88
CA ARG A 940 -28.09 19.22 35.17
C ARG A 940 -27.92 19.42 33.66
N LEU A 941 -27.32 20.55 33.30
CA LEU A 941 -27.07 20.96 31.91
C LEU A 941 -26.28 19.90 31.12
N ASP A 942 -25.32 19.21 31.73
CA ASP A 942 -24.52 18.15 31.07
C ASP A 942 -25.33 16.91 30.66
N ALA A 943 -26.40 16.59 31.40
CA ALA A 943 -27.32 15.51 31.03
C ALA A 943 -28.20 15.94 29.85
N ILE A 944 -28.68 17.19 29.88
CA ILE A 944 -29.48 17.81 28.81
C ILE A 944 -28.65 17.98 27.54
N ALA A 945 -27.38 18.37 27.64
CA ALA A 945 -26.45 18.53 26.52
C ALA A 945 -26.20 17.20 25.79
N ARG A 946 -26.02 16.11 26.55
CA ARG A 946 -25.90 14.75 26.00
C ARG A 946 -27.19 14.27 25.33
N ASP A 947 -28.35 14.46 25.97
CA ASP A 947 -29.65 14.02 25.41
C ASP A 947 -30.12 14.84 24.18
N SER A 948 -29.73 16.12 24.11
CA SER A 948 -30.09 17.02 23.01
C SER A 948 -29.10 17.06 21.84
N GLU A 949 -28.01 16.29 21.88
CA GLU A 949 -26.88 16.37 20.94
C GLU A 949 -26.27 17.79 20.85
N LEU A 950 -26.05 18.44 22.01
CA LEU A 950 -25.52 19.81 22.13
C LEU A 950 -24.23 19.91 22.97
N VAL A 951 -23.50 18.80 23.13
CA VAL A 951 -22.23 18.74 23.87
C VAL A 951 -21.15 19.67 23.29
N ASP A 952 -21.23 20.01 22.00
CA ASP A 952 -20.31 20.94 21.32
C ASP A 952 -20.58 22.44 21.66
N LYS A 953 -21.53 22.75 22.55
CA LYS A 953 -21.88 24.13 22.97
C LYS A 953 -21.30 24.44 24.36
N SER A 954 -21.05 25.72 24.66
CA SER A 954 -20.56 26.10 25.99
C SER A 954 -21.63 25.92 27.07
N GLU A 955 -21.20 25.50 28.27
CA GLU A 955 -22.09 25.41 29.45
C GLU A 955 -22.77 26.77 29.72
N THR A 956 -22.03 27.87 29.56
CA THR A 956 -22.54 29.25 29.68
C THR A 956 -23.67 29.58 28.70
N ASP A 957 -23.61 29.11 27.45
CA ASP A 957 -24.66 29.33 26.45
C ASP A 957 -25.87 28.43 26.70
N LEU A 958 -25.65 27.17 27.10
CA LEU A 958 -26.70 26.22 27.48
C LEU A 958 -27.45 26.68 28.75
N ARG A 959 -26.72 27.21 29.74
CA ARG A 959 -27.26 27.81 30.96
C ARG A 959 -28.12 29.01 30.64
N ARG A 960 -27.62 29.94 29.81
CA ARG A 960 -28.36 31.11 29.34
C ARG A 960 -29.65 30.73 28.58
N LEU A 961 -29.61 29.66 27.78
CA LEU A 961 -30.80 29.14 27.11
C LEU A 961 -31.80 28.50 28.10
N GLY A 962 -31.32 27.76 29.11
CA GLY A 962 -32.14 27.21 30.19
C GLY A 962 -32.82 28.29 31.03
N GLU A 963 -32.07 29.30 31.48
CA GLU A 963 -32.59 30.43 32.25
C GLU A 963 -33.63 31.23 31.44
N LEU A 964 -33.46 31.37 30.12
CA LEU A 964 -34.44 31.98 29.22
C LEU A 964 -35.72 31.12 29.08
N VAL A 965 -35.59 29.78 29.02
CA VAL A 965 -36.74 28.86 28.99
C VAL A 965 -37.52 28.94 30.31
N HIS A 966 -36.85 28.84 31.45
CA HIS A 966 -37.48 28.83 32.77
C HIS A 966 -38.16 30.18 33.09
N SER A 967 -37.46 31.30 32.90
CA SER A 967 -38.02 32.65 33.10
C SER A 967 -39.18 32.97 32.14
N GLY A 968 -39.08 32.52 30.88
CA GLY A 968 -40.16 32.61 29.91
C GLY A 968 -41.40 31.79 30.30
N CYS A 969 -41.21 30.60 30.87
CA CYS A 969 -42.32 29.78 31.37
C CYS A 969 -43.02 30.45 32.57
N ILE A 970 -42.26 30.94 33.55
CA ILE A 970 -42.80 31.65 34.72
C ILE A 970 -43.56 32.91 34.28
N LYS A 971 -43.01 33.71 33.35
CA LYS A 971 -43.68 34.91 32.85
C LYS A 971 -44.98 34.57 32.14
N ALA A 972 -44.98 33.58 31.23
CA ALA A 972 -46.18 33.16 30.52
C ALA A 972 -47.28 32.58 31.44
N LEU A 973 -46.91 31.97 32.58
CA LEU A 973 -47.89 31.59 33.62
C LEU A 973 -48.43 32.80 34.38
N LYS A 974 -47.57 33.75 34.80
CA LYS A 974 -48.00 34.97 35.50
C LYS A 974 -48.95 35.79 34.64
N ASP A 975 -48.56 36.11 33.40
CA ASP A 975 -49.37 36.86 32.44
C ASP A 975 -50.74 36.19 32.20
N SER A 976 -50.76 34.84 32.13
CA SER A 976 -51.99 34.06 32.02
C SER A 976 -52.86 34.06 33.27
N SER A 977 -52.29 34.18 34.47
CA SER A 977 -53.04 34.24 35.73
C SER A 977 -53.73 35.59 35.93
N SER A 978 -53.04 36.69 35.59
CA SER A 978 -53.61 38.06 35.60
C SER A 978 -54.73 38.25 34.56
N GLY A 979 -54.84 37.38 33.55
CA GLY A 979 -55.86 37.47 32.52
C GLY A 979 -57.21 36.81 32.86
N GLN A 980 -57.30 36.00 33.92
CA GLN A 980 -58.47 35.12 34.11
C GLN A 980 -59.73 35.80 34.68
N GLU A 981 -59.66 37.02 35.20
CA GLU A 981 -60.84 37.73 35.74
C GLU A 981 -61.80 38.30 34.66
N ARG A 982 -61.43 38.25 33.36
CA ARG A 982 -62.20 38.91 32.28
C ARG A 982 -62.57 38.01 31.09
N ALA A 983 -63.02 36.77 31.33
CA ALA A 983 -63.74 35.99 30.30
C ALA A 983 -64.65 34.88 30.87
N GLY A 984 -65.93 35.19 31.11
CA GLY A 984 -66.95 34.16 31.32
C GLY A 984 -67.45 33.58 29.99
N GLY A 985 -66.83 32.51 29.47
CA GLY A 985 -67.27 31.94 28.18
C GLY A 985 -66.68 30.58 27.78
N ARG A 986 -67.57 29.57 27.63
CA ARG A 986 -67.41 28.28 26.92
C ARG A 986 -66.18 27.41 27.25
N ARG A 987 -66.42 26.27 27.91
CA ARG A 987 -65.42 25.19 28.13
C ARG A 987 -65.09 24.45 26.83
N GLY A 988 -64.07 24.90 26.11
CA GLY A 988 -63.31 24.09 25.14
C GLY A 988 -61.98 23.58 25.73
N LYS A 989 -61.28 22.65 25.07
CA LYS A 989 -59.93 22.22 25.49
C LYS A 989 -58.93 23.37 25.37
N VAL A 990 -58.70 24.10 26.46
CA VAL A 990 -57.77 25.23 26.52
C VAL A 990 -56.33 24.76 26.25
N LYS A 991 -55.73 25.20 25.14
CA LYS A 991 -54.28 25.11 24.95
C LYS A 991 -53.62 25.99 26.02
N GLY A 992 -52.73 25.39 26.83
CA GLY A 992 -52.02 26.12 27.89
C GLY A 992 -51.19 27.29 27.36
N PRO A 993 -50.83 28.26 28.22
CA PRO A 993 -50.12 29.46 27.80
C PRO A 993 -48.81 29.12 27.09
N THR A 994 -48.58 29.75 25.93
CA THR A 994 -47.39 29.53 25.11
C THR A 994 -46.66 30.83 24.78
N PHE A 995 -45.33 30.81 24.85
CA PHE A 995 -44.46 31.88 24.39
C PHE A 995 -43.57 31.39 23.24
N ARG A 996 -42.70 32.26 22.70
CA ARG A 996 -41.77 31.90 21.62
C ARG A 996 -40.32 32.25 21.96
N ILE A 997 -39.38 31.39 21.56
CA ILE A 997 -37.93 31.56 21.65
C ILE A 997 -37.33 31.36 20.26
N SER A 998 -36.71 32.39 19.68
CA SER A 998 -36.10 32.45 18.32
C SER A 998 -37.00 32.14 17.10
N GLY A 999 -38.05 31.35 17.29
CA GLY A 999 -38.95 30.80 16.26
C GLY A 999 -39.80 29.66 16.83
N VAL A 1000 -39.23 28.89 17.76
CA VAL A 1000 -39.87 27.79 18.50
C VAL A 1000 -40.99 28.28 19.43
N GLN A 1001 -42.15 27.62 19.40
CA GLN A 1001 -43.26 27.85 20.33
C GLN A 1001 -43.22 26.88 21.52
N VAL A 1002 -43.25 27.41 22.74
CA VAL A 1002 -43.06 26.66 24.00
C VAL A 1002 -44.34 26.70 24.83
N ASN A 1003 -44.86 25.55 25.26
CA ASN A 1003 -45.99 25.46 26.19
C ASN A 1003 -45.49 25.51 27.63
N ALA A 1004 -45.64 26.66 28.28
CA ALA A 1004 -45.09 26.94 29.60
C ALA A 1004 -45.66 26.00 30.68
N LYS A 1005 -46.98 25.75 30.64
CA LYS A 1005 -47.65 24.88 31.62
C LYS A 1005 -47.16 23.44 31.55
N LEU A 1006 -46.81 22.94 30.36
CA LEU A 1006 -46.31 21.58 30.17
C LEU A 1006 -44.81 21.43 30.50
N VAL A 1007 -44.02 22.51 30.44
CA VAL A 1007 -42.63 22.48 30.91
C VAL A 1007 -42.61 22.43 32.44
N ILE A 1008 -43.32 23.35 33.09
CA ILE A 1008 -43.33 23.46 34.55
C ILE A 1008 -44.01 22.26 35.21
N SER A 1009 -45.05 21.64 34.62
CA SER A 1009 -45.63 20.43 35.21
C SER A 1009 -44.65 19.26 35.27
N HIS A 1010 -43.80 19.08 34.25
CA HIS A 1010 -42.76 18.03 34.29
C HIS A 1010 -41.60 18.40 35.23
N GLU A 1011 -41.25 19.69 35.32
CA GLU A 1011 -40.26 20.19 36.30
C GLU A 1011 -40.72 19.91 37.75
N GLU A 1012 -42.00 20.14 38.05
CA GLU A 1012 -42.65 19.83 39.33
C GLU A 1012 -42.80 18.31 39.57
N GLU A 1013 -43.20 17.53 38.56
CA GLU A 1013 -43.35 16.07 38.65
C GLU A 1013 -42.03 15.35 38.91
N LEU A 1014 -40.92 15.83 38.34
CA LEU A 1014 -39.59 15.21 38.46
C LEU A 1014 -38.74 15.75 39.62
N ALA A 1015 -39.09 16.89 40.23
CA ALA A 1015 -38.38 17.44 41.39
C ALA A 1015 -38.25 16.47 42.59
N PRO A 1016 -39.25 15.62 42.94
CA PRO A 1016 -39.11 14.60 43.97
C PRO A 1016 -38.02 13.56 43.68
N LEU A 1017 -37.78 13.23 42.40
CA LEU A 1017 -36.72 12.31 41.99
C LEU A 1017 -35.35 12.94 42.23
N HIS A 1018 -35.16 14.19 41.77
CA HIS A 1018 -33.91 14.93 41.97
C HIS A 1018 -33.57 15.15 43.44
N LYS A 1019 -34.57 15.41 44.29
CA LYS A 1019 -34.41 15.54 45.75
C LYS A 1019 -34.05 14.24 46.49
N SER A 1020 -34.16 13.07 45.86
CA SER A 1020 -34.04 11.77 46.55
C SER A 1020 -32.85 10.91 46.12
N ILE A 1021 -32.28 11.14 44.93
CA ILE A 1021 -31.13 10.38 44.40
C ILE A 1021 -29.81 11.15 44.68
N PRO A 1022 -28.74 10.48 45.16
CA PRO A 1022 -27.44 11.12 45.38
C PRO A 1022 -26.84 11.76 44.12
N ILE A 1023 -26.16 12.89 44.31
CA ILE A 1023 -25.37 13.59 43.27
C ILE A 1023 -24.04 12.86 43.03
N ASP A 1024 -23.49 12.22 44.05
CA ASP A 1024 -22.29 11.39 43.94
C ASP A 1024 -22.56 10.07 43.17
N PRO A 1025 -21.71 9.67 42.20
CA PRO A 1025 -21.91 8.43 41.44
C PRO A 1025 -21.78 7.14 42.28
N ASP A 1026 -20.87 7.09 43.25
CA ASP A 1026 -20.63 5.86 44.03
C ASP A 1026 -21.73 5.65 45.07
N GLU A 1027 -22.24 6.71 45.69
CA GLU A 1027 -23.47 6.64 46.51
C GLU A 1027 -24.70 6.29 45.66
N ARG A 1028 -24.80 6.79 44.42
CA ARG A 1028 -25.90 6.46 43.51
C ARG A 1028 -25.92 4.96 43.15
N LYS A 1029 -24.77 4.34 42.91
CA LYS A 1029 -24.67 2.88 42.70
C LYS A 1029 -25.08 2.02 43.91
N ARG A 1030 -25.20 2.63 45.10
CA ARG A 1030 -25.71 2.00 46.32
C ARG A 1030 -27.14 2.46 46.69
N TYR A 1031 -27.81 3.24 45.84
CA TYR A 1031 -29.14 3.76 46.13
C TYR A 1031 -30.21 2.65 46.01
N THR A 1032 -30.93 2.39 47.10
CA THR A 1032 -32.09 1.51 47.12
C THR A 1032 -33.32 2.27 47.59
N MET A 1033 -34.46 2.06 46.92
CA MET A 1033 -35.72 2.71 47.28
C MET A 1033 -36.08 2.55 48.77
N PRO A 1034 -36.36 3.64 49.52
CA PRO A 1034 -36.58 3.55 50.97
C PRO A 1034 -37.96 2.98 51.35
N CYS A 1035 -38.93 3.04 50.43
CA CYS A 1035 -40.31 2.61 50.64
C CYS A 1035 -40.60 1.22 50.03
N HIS A 1036 -41.65 0.56 50.53
CA HIS A 1036 -42.13 -0.70 49.97
C HIS A 1036 -43.00 -0.43 48.74
N THR A 1037 -42.64 -1.02 47.60
CA THR A 1037 -43.35 -0.89 46.32
C THR A 1037 -44.33 -2.05 46.13
N LYS A 1038 -45.45 -1.82 45.43
CA LYS A 1038 -46.34 -2.92 45.01
C LYS A 1038 -45.62 -3.78 43.97
N ALA A 1039 -45.90 -5.08 43.92
CA ALA A 1039 -45.42 -5.96 42.85
C ALA A 1039 -45.74 -5.38 41.46
N ALA A 1040 -44.86 -5.59 40.49
CA ALA A 1040 -45.01 -5.01 39.14
C ALA A 1040 -45.95 -5.83 38.24
N HIS A 1041 -46.09 -7.13 38.48
CA HIS A 1041 -46.88 -8.07 37.66
C HIS A 1041 -46.51 -8.02 36.16
N PHE A 1042 -45.20 -8.01 35.88
CA PHE A 1042 -44.65 -8.21 34.55
C PHE A 1042 -44.41 -9.71 34.29
N GLU A 1043 -44.14 -10.07 33.04
CA GLU A 1043 -43.83 -11.47 32.63
C GLU A 1043 -42.36 -11.86 32.93
N ILE A 1044 -41.57 -10.93 33.46
CA ILE A 1044 -40.17 -11.09 33.89
C ILE A 1044 -40.08 -10.74 35.39
N ASP A 1045 -39.22 -11.44 36.12
CA ASP A 1045 -38.91 -11.17 37.52
C ASP A 1045 -38.41 -9.73 37.74
N TRP A 1046 -39.29 -8.91 38.32
CA TRP A 1046 -39.09 -7.50 38.58
C TRP A 1046 -39.07 -7.22 40.09
N SER A 1047 -37.87 -6.91 40.58
CA SER A 1047 -37.56 -6.73 42.00
C SER A 1047 -37.62 -5.26 42.45
N LYS A 1048 -37.36 -5.04 43.74
CA LYS A 1048 -37.16 -3.71 44.33
C LYS A 1048 -35.83 -3.05 43.89
N GLU A 1049 -34.86 -3.86 43.47
CA GLU A 1049 -33.59 -3.38 42.91
C GLU A 1049 -33.82 -2.87 41.48
N ASP A 1050 -34.63 -3.58 40.68
CA ASP A 1050 -35.05 -3.11 39.34
C ASP A 1050 -35.87 -1.80 39.41
N ASP A 1051 -36.76 -1.65 40.41
CA ASP A 1051 -37.43 -0.38 40.69
C ASP A 1051 -36.43 0.76 41.01
N SER A 1052 -35.31 0.43 41.68
CA SER A 1052 -34.29 1.41 42.07
C SER A 1052 -33.41 1.79 40.88
N ASN A 1053 -32.96 0.80 40.10
CA ASN A 1053 -32.17 0.98 38.88
C ASN A 1053 -32.95 1.70 37.78
N LEU A 1054 -34.27 1.48 37.68
CA LEU A 1054 -35.14 2.23 36.77
C LEU A 1054 -35.17 3.72 37.13
N LEU A 1055 -35.21 4.06 38.42
CA LEU A 1055 -35.19 5.46 38.88
C LEU A 1055 -33.81 6.12 38.72
N ILE A 1056 -32.73 5.36 38.94
CA ILE A 1056 -31.37 5.78 38.62
C ILE A 1056 -31.23 6.07 37.12
N GLY A 1057 -31.69 5.16 36.25
CA GLY A 1057 -31.67 5.36 34.80
C GLY A 1057 -32.50 6.56 34.33
N ILE A 1058 -33.69 6.77 34.90
CA ILE A 1058 -34.51 7.97 34.64
C ILE A 1058 -33.79 9.24 35.11
N TYR A 1059 -33.04 9.19 36.22
CA TYR A 1059 -32.23 10.30 36.68
C TYR A 1059 -31.04 10.57 35.74
N GLU A 1060 -30.32 9.55 35.27
CA GLU A 1060 -29.11 9.75 34.47
C GLU A 1060 -29.37 10.05 32.98
N TYR A 1061 -30.30 9.32 32.36
CA TYR A 1061 -30.62 9.43 30.93
C TYR A 1061 -31.91 10.21 30.63
N GLY A 1062 -32.68 10.55 31.66
CA GLY A 1062 -33.92 11.32 31.55
C GLY A 1062 -35.16 10.44 31.37
N TYR A 1063 -36.30 10.96 31.84
CA TYR A 1063 -37.61 10.33 31.74
C TYR A 1063 -38.00 10.06 30.27
N GLY A 1064 -38.37 8.81 29.98
CA GLY A 1064 -38.73 8.35 28.63
C GLY A 1064 -37.56 7.91 27.75
N SER A 1065 -36.31 8.01 28.19
CA SER A 1065 -35.12 7.54 27.45
C SER A 1065 -34.87 6.02 27.60
N TRP A 1066 -35.91 5.20 27.43
CA TRP A 1066 -35.87 3.77 27.79
C TRP A 1066 -34.78 2.95 27.08
N GLU A 1067 -34.46 3.29 25.83
CA GLU A 1067 -33.37 2.64 25.08
C GLU A 1067 -31.99 2.90 25.72
N MET A 1068 -31.73 4.14 26.15
CA MET A 1068 -30.47 4.48 26.83
C MET A 1068 -30.36 3.75 28.18
N ILE A 1069 -31.47 3.66 28.92
CA ILE A 1069 -31.57 2.94 30.19
C ILE A 1069 -31.38 1.42 30.00
N LYS A 1070 -31.79 0.87 28.86
CA LYS A 1070 -31.57 -0.55 28.49
C LYS A 1070 -30.10 -0.82 28.13
N MET A 1071 -29.46 0.10 27.42
CA MET A 1071 -28.09 -0.06 26.91
C MET A 1071 -27.00 0.16 27.98
N ASP A 1072 -27.36 0.61 29.18
CA ASP A 1072 -26.42 0.75 30.30
C ASP A 1072 -26.23 -0.59 31.05
N PRO A 1073 -25.03 -1.20 31.03
CA PRO A 1073 -24.76 -2.42 31.78
C PRO A 1073 -24.75 -2.20 33.31
N ASP A 1074 -24.44 -0.99 33.81
CA ASP A 1074 -24.38 -0.72 35.26
C ASP A 1074 -25.77 -0.85 35.93
N LEU A 1075 -26.86 -0.72 35.16
CA LEU A 1075 -28.24 -0.83 35.65
C LEU A 1075 -28.79 -2.26 35.63
N ASN A 1076 -28.14 -3.22 34.99
CA ASN A 1076 -28.61 -4.61 34.79
C ASN A 1076 -30.00 -4.76 34.12
N LEU A 1077 -30.55 -3.70 33.52
CA LEU A 1077 -31.88 -3.71 32.88
C LEU A 1077 -31.90 -4.21 31.43
N THR A 1078 -30.74 -4.50 30.84
CA THR A 1078 -30.58 -4.81 29.40
C THR A 1078 -31.43 -5.99 28.92
N GLN A 1079 -31.58 -7.03 29.73
CA GLN A 1079 -32.42 -8.21 29.41
C GLN A 1079 -33.86 -8.09 29.94
N LYS A 1080 -34.18 -7.05 30.73
CA LYS A 1080 -35.49 -6.86 31.37
C LYS A 1080 -36.38 -5.84 30.67
N ILE A 1081 -35.80 -4.92 29.91
CA ILE A 1081 -36.53 -4.00 29.02
C ILE A 1081 -36.64 -4.67 27.65
N LEU A 1082 -37.83 -5.14 27.29
CA LEU A 1082 -38.03 -5.86 26.03
C LEU A 1082 -38.18 -4.93 24.81
N PRO A 1083 -37.94 -5.42 23.58
CA PRO A 1083 -38.34 -4.72 22.35
C PRO A 1083 -39.87 -4.54 22.26
N ASP A 1084 -40.33 -3.76 21.29
CA ASP A 1084 -41.77 -3.57 20.97
C ASP A 1084 -42.37 -4.83 20.29
N ASP A 1085 -42.46 -5.90 21.06
CA ASP A 1085 -43.15 -7.16 20.76
C ASP A 1085 -44.54 -7.13 21.43
N PRO A 1086 -45.66 -7.26 20.68
CA PRO A 1086 -47.00 -7.01 21.21
C PRO A 1086 -47.39 -7.95 22.36
N ASP A 1087 -46.85 -9.17 22.40
CA ASP A 1087 -47.23 -10.17 23.38
C ASP A 1087 -46.42 -10.10 24.68
N LYS A 1088 -45.28 -9.39 24.70
CA LYS A 1088 -44.33 -9.40 25.83
C LYS A 1088 -44.22 -8.07 26.59
N LYS A 1089 -44.06 -8.12 27.92
CA LYS A 1089 -44.06 -6.97 28.85
C LYS A 1089 -42.93 -7.11 29.90
N PRO A 1090 -42.26 -6.00 30.29
CA PRO A 1090 -42.68 -4.62 30.12
C PRO A 1090 -42.11 -3.90 28.89
N GLN A 1091 -42.93 -3.08 28.24
CA GLN A 1091 -42.54 -2.14 27.19
C GLN A 1091 -42.52 -0.69 27.75
N ALA A 1092 -42.21 0.29 26.90
CA ALA A 1092 -42.11 1.71 27.25
C ALA A 1092 -43.31 2.29 28.03
N LYS A 1093 -44.55 1.86 27.73
CA LYS A 1093 -45.78 2.37 28.39
C LYS A 1093 -45.95 1.83 29.81
N GLN A 1094 -45.60 0.58 30.03
CA GLN A 1094 -45.66 -0.09 31.33
C GLN A 1094 -44.54 0.44 32.23
N LEU A 1095 -43.33 0.63 31.69
CA LEU A 1095 -42.22 1.30 32.38
C LEU A 1095 -42.56 2.75 32.76
N GLN A 1096 -43.21 3.51 31.86
CA GLN A 1096 -43.69 4.86 32.16
C GLN A 1096 -44.72 4.86 33.31
N THR A 1097 -45.71 3.95 33.25
CA THR A 1097 -46.72 3.80 34.30
C THR A 1097 -46.10 3.40 35.65
N ARG A 1098 -45.05 2.57 35.62
CA ARG A 1098 -44.26 2.18 36.81
C ARG A 1098 -43.50 3.37 37.38
N ALA A 1099 -42.78 4.11 36.55
CA ALA A 1099 -42.04 5.31 36.93
C ALA A 1099 -42.94 6.36 37.60
N ASP A 1100 -44.07 6.68 36.98
CA ASP A 1100 -45.06 7.61 37.52
C ASP A 1100 -45.55 7.21 38.93
N TYR A 1101 -45.79 5.92 39.16
CA TYR A 1101 -46.16 5.38 40.46
C TYR A 1101 -45.03 5.54 41.49
N LEU A 1102 -43.79 5.20 41.11
CA LEU A 1102 -42.61 5.28 41.99
C LEU A 1102 -42.29 6.73 42.37
N ILE A 1103 -42.35 7.68 41.42
CA ILE A 1103 -42.10 9.11 41.65
C ILE A 1103 -43.18 9.72 42.56
N LYS A 1104 -44.45 9.32 42.39
CA LYS A 1104 -45.56 9.71 43.30
C LYS A 1104 -45.39 9.11 44.71
N LEU A 1105 -44.72 7.96 44.84
CA LEU A 1105 -44.40 7.34 46.13
C LEU A 1105 -43.22 8.05 46.82
N LEU A 1106 -42.18 8.43 46.07
CA LEU A 1106 -41.07 9.28 46.55
C LEU A 1106 -41.57 10.63 47.09
N ASN A 1107 -42.46 11.30 46.34
CA ASN A 1107 -43.02 12.59 46.78
C ASN A 1107 -43.76 12.47 48.13
N LYS A 1108 -44.54 11.41 48.33
CA LYS A 1108 -45.21 11.13 49.61
C LYS A 1108 -44.23 10.88 50.76
N ASP A 1109 -43.11 10.20 50.50
CA ASP A 1109 -42.08 9.95 51.51
C ASP A 1109 -41.30 11.23 51.87
N LEU A 1110 -41.00 12.08 50.89
CA LEU A 1110 -40.40 13.41 51.13
C LEU A 1110 -41.33 14.30 51.98
N ILE A 1111 -42.61 14.41 51.62
CA ILE A 1111 -43.61 15.17 52.40
C ILE A 1111 -43.72 14.62 53.83
N ARG A 1112 -43.67 13.29 54.02
CA ARG A 1112 -43.66 12.65 55.34
C ARG A 1112 -42.41 13.01 56.15
N LYS A 1113 -41.23 13.00 55.53
CA LYS A 1113 -39.94 13.37 56.14
C LYS A 1113 -39.87 14.86 56.50
N GLU A 1114 -40.39 15.73 55.65
CA GLU A 1114 -40.51 17.18 55.93
C GLU A 1114 -41.47 17.44 57.11
N ALA A 1115 -42.64 16.78 57.14
CA ALA A 1115 -43.57 16.86 58.27
C ALA A 1115 -42.97 16.31 59.58
N GLN A 1116 -42.16 15.25 59.52
CA GLN A 1116 -41.42 14.72 60.67
C GLN A 1116 -40.31 15.66 61.15
N ARG A 1117 -39.58 16.33 60.25
CA ARG A 1117 -38.60 17.37 60.63
C ARG A 1117 -39.27 18.57 61.30
N LEU A 1118 -40.39 19.04 60.76
CA LEU A 1118 -41.13 20.18 61.33
C LEU A 1118 -41.68 19.86 62.72
N SER A 1119 -42.35 18.73 62.89
CA SER A 1119 -42.88 18.29 64.20
C SER A 1119 -41.79 17.94 65.22
N GLY A 1120 -40.63 17.44 64.78
CA GLY A 1120 -39.49 17.11 65.65
C GLY A 1120 -38.86 18.33 66.35
N SER A 1121 -39.04 19.54 65.82
CA SER A 1121 -38.46 20.77 66.39
C SER A 1121 -39.10 21.24 67.71
N GLY A 1122 -40.33 20.78 68.01
CA GLY A 1122 -41.14 21.37 69.09
C GLY A 1122 -40.92 20.81 70.50
N ASN A 1123 -40.22 19.69 70.69
CA ASN A 1123 -40.40 18.86 71.90
C ASN A 1123 -39.11 18.42 72.61
N SER A 1124 -38.11 19.31 72.73
CA SER A 1124 -36.85 19.05 73.45
C SER A 1124 -36.66 19.94 74.69
N LYS A 1125 -37.51 19.75 75.72
CA LYS A 1125 -37.23 20.23 77.09
C LYS A 1125 -37.69 19.22 78.15
N ARG A 1126 -36.74 18.82 79.00
CA ARG A 1126 -36.89 18.07 80.28
C ARG A 1126 -37.48 16.65 80.22
N ARG A 1127 -36.58 15.67 80.33
CA ARG A 1127 -36.48 14.89 81.58
C ARG A 1127 -35.02 14.57 81.92
N LYS A 1128 -34.74 14.30 83.19
CA LYS A 1128 -33.38 14.27 83.76
C LYS A 1128 -32.73 12.89 83.62
N MET A 1129 -31.40 12.87 83.58
CA MET A 1129 -30.63 11.71 84.04
C MET A 1129 -30.99 11.37 85.49
N ARG A 1130 -30.95 10.08 85.82
CA ARG A 1130 -30.49 9.60 87.11
C ARG A 1130 -29.41 8.53 86.85
N ILE A 1131 -28.60 8.30 87.88
CA ILE A 1131 -27.50 7.33 87.95
C ILE A 1131 -28.07 5.92 87.70
#